data_AF-A0A523SWR1-F1
#
_entry.id   AF-A0A523SWR1-F1
#
_cell.length_a   1.000
_cell.length_b   1.000
_cell.length_c   1.000
_cell.angle_alpha   90.00
_cell.angle_beta   90.00
_cell.angle_gamma   90.00
#
_symmetry.space_group_name_H-M   'P 1'
#
loop_
_entity.id
_entity.type
_entity.pdbx_description
1 polymer ?
#
loop_
_entity_poly.entity_id
_entity_poly.type
_entity_poly.pdbx_seq_one_letter_code
_entity_poly.pdbx_strand_id
1 'polypeptide(L)'
;MFFLLLPFLLTQAEVVSPPERSYDPGMDVAVLAGEVDTLQAMLTQVTGNQVEDLEAHMSSMFTRVYTIDSILKVLMEPEELIVEEIQPPANVKVEDVRNDVGNQLVLRWNLSPDDSLLDGYVLYRAVEGKQEFKQIQVLPPGADSTNDNNDLLARMIEYGRDEIASLRRNLPRAKRALPKLKQDAAKFPQADSLVPGIKNNLVAIILGYRRNTVRQFELDMETAKRNAERVQIKIDSLRGEITAEQTEVFTEHVNALASGMVDLQSMVQEDLPPGAAELEALAEETSKLRAKIQGTTVYRVQKLEADLANLEAEIASLESMIANIAFIEEADLEEYAKSRTERMQGLIEDSEGKLLKNRLSYRYKVVAVRGDLQAPSELSAAASPSAQLFHTQRINVLVAMIFFFSLVTFFISQAKRGKNLFLRKIAGLEAIDEAVGRATEMGRPILFVPGLSTIGDIATIAALNILQGIAKKAAQYDTPIIVPNRDPIVYTVAREIVKEAYSDAGRPDAFNPDSVFFITTSQFAYVAAVNGIMLREKPAANFFLGMFWAESLLLAETGNISGAIQIAGTDASAQLPFFITACDYTIIGEELYAASAYLSREPNLVGTIKGQDWGKATIAGLLIVLTVLAMFGIEFAVKLLTTV
;
A
#
# COMPACT_ATOMS: atom_id res chain seq x y z
N MET A 1 -35.09 11.38 -0.58
CA MET A 1 -33.91 11.80 0.21
C MET A 1 -33.04 10.57 0.44
N PHE A 2 -32.46 10.05 -0.66
CA PHE A 2 -31.76 8.77 -0.75
C PHE A 2 -30.71 8.94 -1.86
N PHE A 3 -29.69 9.75 -1.60
CA PHE A 3 -28.52 9.97 -2.46
C PHE A 3 -27.41 10.47 -1.52
N LEU A 4 -26.19 9.93 -1.68
CA LEU A 4 -24.93 10.21 -0.95
C LEU A 4 -24.42 9.17 0.07
N LEU A 5 -24.53 7.86 -0.21
CA LEU A 5 -23.68 6.83 0.42
C LEU A 5 -23.36 5.66 -0.54
N LEU A 6 -23.07 5.95 -1.82
CA LEU A 6 -22.65 4.95 -2.82
C LEU A 6 -21.17 4.96 -3.26
N PRO A 7 -20.27 5.90 -2.88
CA PRO A 7 -18.87 5.78 -3.28
C PRO A 7 -17.94 5.05 -2.29
N PHE A 8 -18.41 4.57 -1.14
CA PHE A 8 -17.54 3.94 -0.13
C PHE A 8 -17.47 2.40 -0.23
N LEU A 9 -18.20 1.79 -1.16
CA LEU A 9 -18.25 0.33 -1.37
C LEU A 9 -17.51 -0.16 -2.63
N LEU A 10 -16.76 0.70 -3.32
CA LEU A 10 -16.08 0.37 -4.59
C LEU A 10 -14.54 0.44 -4.56
N THR A 11 -13.91 0.29 -3.39
CA THR A 11 -12.43 0.33 -3.27
C THR A 11 -11.81 -0.81 -2.45
N GLN A 12 -12.39 -2.02 -2.49
CA GLN A 12 -11.73 -3.27 -2.02
C GLN A 12 -12.20 -4.49 -2.85
N ALA A 13 -11.99 -4.45 -4.16
CA ALA A 13 -12.04 -5.64 -5.01
C ALA A 13 -10.87 -5.59 -6.00
N GLU A 14 -9.65 -5.73 -5.49
CA GLU A 14 -8.53 -6.15 -6.34
C GLU A 14 -8.63 -7.66 -6.54
N VAL A 15 -8.95 -7.99 -7.77
CA VAL A 15 -8.90 -9.31 -8.38
C VAL A 15 -7.44 -9.78 -8.33
N VAL A 16 -7.16 -10.81 -7.54
CA VAL A 16 -5.94 -11.61 -7.67
C VAL A 16 -6.17 -12.59 -8.81
N SER A 17 -5.55 -12.32 -9.96
CA SER A 17 -5.46 -13.28 -11.07
C SER A 17 -4.67 -14.52 -10.63
N PRO A 18 -5.14 -15.76 -10.89
CA PRO A 18 -4.32 -16.95 -10.71
C PRO A 18 -3.23 -17.03 -11.81
N PRO A 19 -2.12 -17.77 -11.59
CA PRO A 19 -1.06 -17.89 -12.57
C PRO A 19 -1.51 -18.75 -13.76
N GLU A 20 -1.19 -18.29 -14.97
CA GLU A 20 -1.40 -19.01 -16.23
C GLU A 20 -0.82 -20.43 -16.17
N ARG A 21 -1.69 -21.44 -16.19
CA ARG A 21 -1.38 -22.81 -16.63
C ARG A 21 -1.91 -22.98 -18.04
N SER A 22 -1.11 -23.61 -18.91
CA SER A 22 -1.46 -23.95 -20.29
C SER A 22 -2.78 -24.72 -20.35
N TYR A 23 -3.70 -24.21 -21.17
CA TYR A 23 -5.02 -24.76 -21.45
C TYR A 23 -4.93 -26.00 -22.35
N ASP A 24 -5.44 -27.15 -21.90
CA ASP A 24 -5.62 -28.37 -22.71
C ASP A 24 -7.12 -28.71 -22.78
N PRO A 25 -7.81 -28.38 -23.88
CA PRO A 25 -9.26 -28.54 -24.00
C PRO A 25 -9.75 -30.00 -24.05
N GLY A 26 -8.86 -30.98 -24.25
CA GLY A 26 -9.24 -32.40 -24.33
C GLY A 26 -9.50 -33.07 -22.97
N MET A 27 -8.97 -32.50 -21.88
CA MET A 27 -9.01 -33.13 -20.56
C MET A 27 -10.33 -32.88 -19.80
N ASP A 28 -10.99 -31.73 -20.04
CA ASP A 28 -12.22 -31.34 -19.34
C ASP A 28 -13.49 -32.09 -19.82
N VAL A 29 -13.54 -32.53 -21.07
CA VAL A 29 -14.72 -33.24 -21.62
C VAL A 29 -14.85 -34.66 -21.04
N ALA A 30 -13.73 -35.32 -20.74
CA ALA A 30 -13.73 -36.66 -20.14
C ALA A 30 -14.07 -36.63 -18.64
N VAL A 31 -13.71 -35.56 -17.94
CA VAL A 31 -14.06 -35.35 -16.52
C VAL A 31 -15.55 -35.05 -16.38
N LEU A 32 -16.10 -34.18 -17.23
CA LEU A 32 -17.54 -33.87 -17.26
C LEU A 32 -18.41 -35.09 -17.63
N ALA A 33 -17.94 -35.95 -18.56
CA ALA A 33 -18.67 -37.18 -18.90
C ALA A 33 -18.70 -38.21 -17.75
N GLY A 34 -17.61 -38.33 -16.99
CA GLY A 34 -17.55 -39.21 -15.81
C GLY A 34 -18.43 -38.73 -14.65
N GLU A 35 -18.57 -37.41 -14.47
CA GLU A 35 -19.44 -36.82 -13.43
C GLU A 35 -20.93 -36.97 -13.76
N VAL A 36 -21.31 -36.92 -15.04
CA VAL A 36 -22.70 -37.12 -15.49
C VAL A 36 -23.16 -38.58 -15.30
N ASP A 37 -22.31 -39.57 -15.60
CA ASP A 37 -22.62 -40.99 -15.36
C ASP A 37 -22.78 -41.29 -13.85
N THR A 38 -22.03 -40.58 -13.00
CA THR A 38 -22.10 -40.71 -11.53
C THR A 38 -23.40 -40.10 -10.97
N LEU A 39 -23.83 -38.96 -11.51
CA LEU A 39 -25.12 -38.32 -11.19
C LEU A 39 -26.32 -39.17 -11.61
N GLN A 40 -26.23 -39.87 -12.74
CA GLN A 40 -27.29 -40.73 -13.25
C GLN A 40 -27.44 -42.04 -12.44
N ALA A 41 -26.32 -42.55 -11.91
CA ALA A 41 -26.30 -43.65 -10.94
C ALA A 41 -26.91 -43.25 -9.58
N MET A 42 -26.65 -42.03 -9.11
CA MET A 42 -27.21 -41.51 -7.86
C MET A 42 -28.72 -41.23 -7.94
N LEU A 43 -29.24 -40.81 -9.10
CA LEU A 43 -30.67 -40.53 -9.29
C LEU A 43 -31.58 -41.76 -9.21
N THR A 44 -31.03 -42.98 -9.36
CA THR A 44 -31.82 -44.21 -9.43
C THR A 44 -32.07 -44.85 -8.04
N GLN A 45 -31.48 -44.31 -6.96
CA GLN A 45 -31.53 -44.95 -5.63
C GLN A 45 -32.10 -44.13 -4.45
N VAL A 46 -32.53 -42.87 -4.62
CA VAL A 46 -32.93 -42.06 -3.46
C VAL A 46 -34.45 -41.96 -3.29
N THR A 47 -34.95 -42.62 -2.24
CA THR A 47 -36.30 -42.46 -1.69
C THR A 47 -36.34 -41.30 -0.68
N GLY A 48 -37.21 -40.33 -0.92
CA GLY A 48 -38.07 -39.71 0.11
C GLY A 48 -37.53 -38.61 1.01
N ASN A 49 -36.27 -38.63 1.47
CA ASN A 49 -35.81 -37.71 2.54
C ASN A 49 -34.46 -36.99 2.29
N GLN A 50 -34.00 -36.86 1.04
CA GLN A 50 -32.82 -36.05 0.69
C GLN A 50 -33.08 -35.16 -0.52
N VAL A 51 -34.03 -34.23 -0.40
CA VAL A 51 -34.23 -33.17 -1.40
C VAL A 51 -33.51 -31.88 -0.97
N GLU A 52 -33.40 -31.59 0.33
CA GLU A 52 -32.71 -30.40 0.86
C GLU A 52 -31.17 -30.47 0.72
N ASP A 53 -30.56 -31.66 0.84
CA ASP A 53 -29.12 -31.84 0.59
C ASP A 53 -28.77 -31.67 -0.89
N LEU A 54 -29.68 -32.02 -1.80
CA LEU A 54 -29.49 -31.90 -3.24
C LEU A 54 -29.57 -30.42 -3.69
N GLU A 55 -30.48 -29.63 -3.11
CA GLU A 55 -30.57 -28.19 -3.35
C GLU A 55 -29.36 -27.43 -2.80
N ALA A 56 -28.84 -27.82 -1.63
CA ALA A 56 -27.62 -27.25 -1.05
C ALA A 56 -26.37 -27.58 -1.89
N HIS A 57 -26.27 -28.80 -2.42
CA HIS A 57 -25.16 -29.21 -3.29
C HIS A 57 -25.22 -28.52 -4.66
N MET A 58 -26.42 -28.40 -5.26
CA MET A 58 -26.64 -27.66 -6.50
C MET A 58 -26.33 -26.16 -6.36
N SER A 59 -26.74 -25.53 -5.26
CA SER A 59 -26.46 -24.11 -5.00
C SER A 59 -24.96 -23.82 -4.88
N SER A 60 -24.18 -24.75 -4.29
CA SER A 60 -22.72 -24.64 -4.19
C SER A 60 -22.03 -24.81 -5.56
N MET A 61 -22.56 -25.70 -6.42
CA MET A 61 -22.07 -25.89 -7.79
C MET A 61 -22.30 -24.64 -8.66
N PHE A 62 -23.44 -23.97 -8.50
CA PHE A 62 -23.78 -22.76 -9.25
C PHE A 62 -22.94 -21.52 -8.87
N THR A 63 -22.23 -21.55 -7.74
CA THR A 63 -21.41 -20.40 -7.27
C THR A 63 -19.96 -20.45 -7.80
N ARG A 64 -19.53 -21.58 -8.39
CA ARG A 64 -18.21 -21.73 -9.02
C ARG A 64 -18.19 -21.54 -10.53
N VAL A 65 -19.36 -21.30 -11.13
CA VAL A 65 -19.46 -20.98 -12.56
C VAL A 65 -19.49 -19.47 -12.70
N TYR A 66 -18.31 -18.90 -12.96
CA TYR A 66 -18.17 -17.53 -13.46
C TYR A 66 -19.13 -17.31 -14.64
N THR A 67 -20.07 -16.41 -14.42
CA THR A 67 -20.83 -15.61 -15.39
C THR A 67 -21.21 -16.36 -16.67
N ILE A 68 -22.51 -16.63 -16.81
CA ILE A 68 -23.15 -16.97 -18.09
C ILE A 68 -22.72 -15.99 -19.21
N ASP A 69 -22.29 -14.77 -18.88
CA ASP A 69 -21.68 -13.78 -19.80
C ASP A 69 -20.29 -14.19 -20.35
N SER A 70 -19.45 -14.86 -19.56
CA SER A 70 -18.15 -15.43 -19.99
C SER A 70 -18.34 -16.69 -20.82
N ILE A 71 -19.34 -17.52 -20.49
CA ILE A 71 -19.69 -18.72 -21.25
C ILE A 71 -20.40 -18.34 -22.57
N LEU A 72 -21.25 -17.30 -22.60
CA LEU A 72 -21.81 -16.76 -23.84
C LEU A 72 -20.76 -16.07 -24.72
N LYS A 73 -19.70 -15.49 -24.15
CA LYS A 73 -18.55 -14.97 -24.92
C LYS A 73 -17.67 -16.06 -25.54
N VAL A 74 -17.66 -17.25 -24.95
CA VAL A 74 -16.92 -18.42 -25.48
C VAL A 74 -17.78 -19.27 -26.42
N LEU A 75 -19.12 -19.26 -26.25
CA LEU A 75 -20.06 -20.04 -27.07
C LEU A 75 -20.66 -19.28 -28.25
N MET A 76 -20.57 -17.96 -28.28
CA MET A 76 -20.74 -17.21 -29.52
C MET A 76 -19.37 -17.07 -30.15
N GLU A 77 -18.98 -18.03 -30.98
CA GLU A 77 -18.11 -17.69 -32.10
C GLU A 77 -18.84 -16.54 -32.83
N PRO A 78 -18.33 -15.30 -32.84
CA PRO A 78 -18.80 -14.38 -33.86
C PRO A 78 -18.51 -15.11 -35.17
N GLU A 79 -19.47 -15.13 -36.11
CA GLU A 79 -19.13 -15.41 -37.50
C GLU A 79 -17.85 -14.61 -37.77
N GLU A 80 -16.71 -15.30 -37.87
CA GLU A 80 -15.45 -14.66 -38.18
C GLU A 80 -15.74 -14.00 -39.51
N LEU A 81 -15.85 -12.67 -39.49
CA LEU A 81 -15.84 -11.89 -40.69
C LEU A 81 -14.46 -12.21 -41.27
N ILE A 82 -14.43 -13.16 -42.22
CA ILE A 82 -13.22 -13.60 -42.90
C ILE A 82 -12.75 -12.38 -43.69
N VAL A 83 -11.91 -11.59 -43.04
CA VAL A 83 -11.23 -10.47 -43.65
C VAL A 83 -9.97 -11.07 -44.23
N GLU A 84 -9.98 -11.30 -45.53
CA GLU A 84 -8.83 -11.88 -46.25
C GLU A 84 -7.64 -10.91 -46.32
N GLU A 85 -7.89 -9.61 -46.11
CA GLU A 85 -6.85 -8.57 -46.16
C GLU A 85 -7.20 -7.40 -45.23
N ILE A 86 -6.23 -6.93 -44.44
CA ILE A 86 -6.35 -5.74 -43.59
C ILE A 86 -5.57 -4.58 -44.21
N GLN A 87 -6.07 -3.36 -44.07
CA GLN A 87 -5.41 -2.17 -44.61
C GLN A 87 -4.33 -1.63 -43.65
N PRO A 88 -3.23 -1.07 -44.17
CA PRO A 88 -2.17 -0.53 -43.33
C PRO A 88 -2.55 0.84 -42.73
N PRO A 89 -1.95 1.22 -41.59
CA PRO A 89 -1.95 2.61 -41.15
C PRO A 89 -1.10 3.47 -42.10
N ALA A 90 -1.35 4.78 -42.11
CA ALA A 90 -0.73 5.71 -43.07
C ALA A 90 -0.23 6.99 -42.40
N ASN A 91 0.53 7.80 -43.12
CA ASN A 91 1.12 9.07 -42.68
C ASN A 91 1.98 8.95 -41.40
N VAL A 92 2.88 7.97 -41.35
CA VAL A 92 3.77 7.79 -40.19
C VAL A 92 4.78 8.94 -40.09
N LYS A 93 4.64 9.74 -39.04
CA LYS A 93 5.49 10.89 -38.71
C LYS A 93 6.25 10.62 -37.43
N VAL A 94 7.52 11.02 -37.41
CA VAL A 94 8.40 10.88 -36.26
C VAL A 94 9.13 12.19 -36.03
N GLU A 95 9.12 12.66 -34.79
CA GLU A 95 9.73 13.92 -34.39
C GLU A 95 10.53 13.74 -33.09
N ASP A 96 11.56 14.56 -32.93
CA ASP A 96 12.32 14.65 -31.68
C ASP A 96 11.46 15.22 -30.55
N VAL A 97 11.57 14.64 -29.36
CA VAL A 97 10.85 15.15 -28.19
C VAL A 97 11.55 16.40 -27.70
N ARG A 98 10.82 17.51 -27.65
CA ARG A 98 11.40 18.79 -27.21
C ARG A 98 11.80 18.73 -25.73
N ASN A 99 12.98 19.27 -25.45
CA ASN A 99 13.56 19.44 -24.11
C ASN A 99 13.83 18.12 -23.37
N ASP A 100 14.18 17.07 -24.10
CA ASP A 100 14.64 15.81 -23.55
C ASP A 100 16.18 15.70 -23.54
N VAL A 101 16.70 14.58 -23.02
CA VAL A 101 18.14 14.28 -23.00
C VAL A 101 18.62 13.59 -24.29
N GLY A 102 17.84 13.65 -25.37
CA GLY A 102 18.11 12.98 -26.64
C GLY A 102 17.92 11.48 -26.57
N ASN A 103 16.88 11.04 -25.86
CA ASN A 103 16.58 9.62 -25.63
C ASN A 103 15.14 9.24 -25.99
N GLN A 104 14.39 10.13 -26.63
CA GLN A 104 12.99 9.91 -26.98
C GLN A 104 12.66 10.40 -28.39
N LEU A 105 11.76 9.68 -29.07
CA LEU A 105 11.15 10.09 -30.32
C LEU A 105 9.64 9.91 -30.21
N VAL A 106 8.87 10.92 -30.61
CA VAL A 106 7.40 10.83 -30.66
C VAL A 106 6.96 10.43 -32.07
N LEU A 107 6.04 9.48 -32.12
CA LEU A 107 5.47 8.95 -33.35
C LEU A 107 3.98 9.26 -33.43
N ARG A 108 3.50 9.56 -34.63
CA ARG A 108 2.09 9.77 -34.95
C ARG A 108 1.76 9.17 -36.31
N TRP A 109 0.59 8.58 -36.46
CA TRP A 109 0.08 8.04 -37.72
C TRP A 109 -1.43 8.19 -37.81
N ASN A 110 -1.96 8.01 -39.00
CA ASN A 110 -3.38 7.81 -39.22
C ASN A 110 -3.69 6.32 -39.01
N LEU A 111 -4.75 6.05 -38.23
CA LEU A 111 -5.25 4.70 -38.01
C LEU A 111 -5.55 3.97 -39.32
N SER A 112 -5.43 2.64 -39.29
CA SER A 112 -5.94 1.81 -40.38
C SER A 112 -7.45 2.05 -40.55
N PRO A 113 -7.97 2.05 -41.79
CA PRO A 113 -9.41 2.01 -42.03
C PRO A 113 -10.12 0.83 -41.35
N ASP A 114 -9.39 -0.25 -41.06
CA ASP A 114 -9.89 -1.47 -40.43
C ASP A 114 -9.58 -1.54 -38.92
N ASP A 115 -9.24 -0.42 -38.28
CA ASP A 115 -8.77 -0.35 -36.88
C ASP A 115 -9.66 -1.11 -35.87
N SER A 116 -10.98 -1.03 -36.03
CA SER A 116 -11.94 -1.72 -35.15
C SER A 116 -11.86 -3.25 -35.19
N LEU A 117 -11.18 -3.81 -36.19
CA LEU A 117 -11.04 -5.24 -36.42
C LEU A 117 -9.64 -5.76 -36.06
N LEU A 118 -8.70 -4.87 -35.71
CA LEU A 118 -7.32 -5.24 -35.43
C LEU A 118 -7.16 -5.78 -34.01
N ASP A 119 -6.14 -6.62 -33.81
CA ASP A 119 -5.63 -6.94 -32.47
C ASP A 119 -4.75 -5.81 -31.93
N GLY A 120 -4.18 -5.00 -32.84
CA GLY A 120 -3.41 -3.81 -32.52
C GLY A 120 -2.38 -3.43 -33.58
N TYR A 121 -1.40 -2.63 -33.17
CA TYR A 121 -0.28 -2.18 -33.99
C TYR A 121 1.05 -2.63 -33.41
N VAL A 122 1.98 -3.05 -34.26
CA VAL A 122 3.36 -3.36 -33.88
C VAL A 122 4.30 -2.33 -34.46
N LEU A 123 5.05 -1.68 -33.58
CA LEU A 123 6.03 -0.67 -33.93
C LEU A 123 7.40 -1.29 -34.20
N TYR A 124 7.95 -1.00 -35.37
CA TYR A 124 9.29 -1.41 -35.77
C TYR A 124 10.19 -0.21 -36.03
N ARG A 125 11.46 -0.33 -35.65
CA ARG A 125 12.49 0.70 -35.84
C ARG A 125 13.76 0.14 -36.45
N ALA A 126 14.35 0.88 -37.37
CA ALA A 126 15.69 0.64 -37.90
C ALA A 126 16.54 1.91 -37.79
N VAL A 127 17.86 1.74 -37.65
CA VAL A 127 18.81 2.85 -37.84
C VAL A 127 18.79 3.23 -39.32
N GLU A 128 18.81 4.52 -39.64
CA GLU A 128 18.83 4.99 -41.01
C GLU A 128 20.00 4.35 -41.80
N GLY A 129 19.69 3.80 -42.97
CA GLY A 129 20.66 3.08 -43.81
C GLY A 129 20.81 1.58 -43.48
N LYS A 130 20.20 1.07 -42.41
CA LYS A 130 20.11 -0.37 -42.13
C LYS A 130 18.76 -0.94 -42.58
N GLN A 131 18.77 -2.19 -43.03
CA GLN A 131 17.55 -2.92 -43.42
C GLN A 131 16.93 -3.74 -42.29
N GLU A 132 17.66 -3.92 -41.19
CA GLU A 132 17.21 -4.69 -40.04
C GLU A 132 16.30 -3.84 -39.13
N PHE A 133 15.02 -4.18 -39.10
CA PHE A 133 14.03 -3.57 -38.22
C PHE A 133 13.86 -4.39 -36.94
N LYS A 134 13.91 -3.71 -35.79
CA LYS A 134 13.64 -4.31 -34.49
C LYS A 134 12.24 -3.93 -34.03
N GLN A 135 11.50 -4.89 -33.48
CA GLN A 135 10.24 -4.64 -32.81
C GLN A 135 10.50 -3.88 -31.51
N ILE A 136 9.83 -2.75 -31.34
CA ILE A 136 9.99 -1.86 -30.19
C ILE A 136 8.83 -2.00 -29.21
N GLN A 137 7.60 -1.96 -29.73
CA GLN A 137 6.40 -1.92 -28.91
C GLN A 137 5.20 -2.53 -29.64
N VAL A 138 4.28 -3.11 -28.87
CA VAL A 138 2.94 -3.50 -29.34
C VAL A 138 1.94 -2.55 -28.70
N LEU A 139 0.98 -2.08 -29.48
CA LEU A 139 -0.01 -1.07 -29.11
C LEU A 139 -1.41 -1.60 -29.41
N PRO A 140 -2.41 -1.25 -28.59
CA PRO A 140 -3.79 -1.67 -28.83
C PRO A 140 -4.40 -0.96 -30.06
N PRO A 141 -5.56 -1.44 -30.54
CA PRO A 141 -6.37 -0.72 -31.53
C PRO A 141 -6.72 0.69 -31.05
N GLY A 142 -6.90 1.62 -31.98
CA GLY A 142 -7.16 3.03 -31.70
C GLY A 142 -5.92 3.84 -31.29
N ALA A 143 -4.75 3.22 -31.13
CA ALA A 143 -3.50 3.94 -30.92
C ALA A 143 -3.06 4.63 -32.22
N ASP A 144 -3.00 5.96 -32.20
CA ASP A 144 -2.56 6.82 -33.32
C ASP A 144 -1.20 7.49 -33.05
N SER A 145 -0.65 7.29 -31.86
CA SER A 145 0.59 7.89 -31.41
C SER A 145 1.25 7.09 -30.30
N THR A 146 2.58 7.17 -30.23
CA THR A 146 3.36 6.61 -29.12
C THR A 146 4.67 7.38 -28.94
N ASN A 147 5.34 7.14 -27.82
CA ASN A 147 6.66 7.68 -27.52
C ASN A 147 7.65 6.51 -27.38
N ASP A 148 8.61 6.43 -28.32
CA ASP A 148 9.74 5.53 -28.20
C ASP A 148 10.76 6.17 -27.26
N ASN A 149 10.83 5.68 -26.02
CA ASN A 149 11.73 6.21 -24.99
C ASN A 149 12.62 5.12 -24.39
N ASN A 150 13.78 5.55 -23.90
CA ASN A 150 14.73 4.65 -23.26
C ASN A 150 14.40 4.30 -21.81
N ASP A 151 13.40 4.93 -21.18
CA ASP A 151 13.23 4.89 -19.72
C ASP A 151 12.93 3.47 -19.22
N LEU A 152 12.01 2.76 -19.88
CA LEU A 152 11.68 1.38 -19.52
C LEU A 152 12.84 0.42 -19.80
N LEU A 153 13.47 0.55 -20.97
CA LEU A 153 14.61 -0.29 -21.35
C LEU A 153 15.80 -0.08 -20.41
N ALA A 154 16.08 1.16 -20.00
CA ALA A 154 17.14 1.47 -19.05
C ALA A 154 16.88 0.84 -17.68
N ARG A 155 15.64 0.89 -17.18
CA ARG A 155 15.25 0.22 -15.92
C ARG A 155 15.35 -1.29 -16.03
N MET A 156 14.97 -1.89 -17.16
CA MET A 156 15.12 -3.33 -17.39
C MET A 156 16.59 -3.75 -17.38
N ILE A 157 17.47 -2.95 -18.00
CA ILE A 157 18.92 -3.20 -18.00
C ILE A 157 19.49 -3.11 -16.58
N GLU A 158 19.12 -2.07 -15.83
CA GLU A 158 19.56 -1.89 -14.44
C GLU A 158 19.10 -3.06 -13.57
N TYR A 159 17.82 -3.41 -13.64
CA TYR A 159 17.25 -4.56 -12.94
C TYR A 159 17.99 -5.86 -13.30
N GLY A 160 18.23 -6.12 -14.58
CA GLY A 160 18.96 -7.31 -15.03
C GLY A 160 20.38 -7.37 -14.47
N ARG A 161 21.11 -6.24 -14.46
CA ARG A 161 22.48 -6.17 -13.90
C ARG A 161 22.48 -6.40 -12.39
N ASP A 162 21.53 -5.80 -11.68
CA ASP A 162 21.39 -5.96 -10.24
C ASP A 162 21.01 -7.39 -9.84
N GLU A 163 20.11 -8.02 -10.60
CA GLU A 163 19.71 -9.42 -10.41
C GLU A 163 20.91 -10.36 -10.61
N ILE A 164 21.68 -10.19 -11.69
CA ILE A 164 22.90 -10.97 -11.95
C ILE A 164 23.91 -10.77 -10.81
N ALA A 165 24.12 -9.52 -10.37
CA ALA A 165 25.02 -9.22 -9.27
C ALA A 165 24.53 -9.84 -7.94
N SER A 166 23.21 -9.86 -7.71
CA SER A 166 22.57 -10.50 -6.56
C SER A 166 22.81 -12.01 -6.55
N LEU A 167 22.52 -12.68 -7.67
CA LEU A 167 22.76 -14.13 -7.84
C LEU A 167 24.23 -14.48 -7.60
N ARG A 168 25.16 -13.71 -8.16
CA ARG A 168 26.61 -13.91 -7.97
C ARG A 168 27.04 -13.75 -6.51
N ARG A 169 26.46 -12.81 -5.77
CA ARG A 169 26.74 -12.59 -4.35
C ARG A 169 26.12 -13.65 -3.44
N ASN A 170 24.91 -14.12 -3.79
CA ASN A 170 24.13 -14.98 -2.91
C ASN A 170 24.39 -16.46 -3.13
N LEU A 171 24.76 -16.90 -4.33
CA LEU A 171 25.07 -18.31 -4.61
C LEU A 171 26.09 -18.92 -3.62
N PRO A 172 27.25 -18.29 -3.33
CA PRO A 172 28.19 -18.82 -2.33
C PRO A 172 27.67 -18.80 -0.89
N ARG A 173 26.68 -17.96 -0.57
CA ARG A 173 26.04 -17.92 0.76
C ARG A 173 25.02 -19.04 0.89
N ALA A 174 24.22 -19.24 -0.16
CA ALA A 174 23.24 -20.32 -0.26
C ALA A 174 23.90 -21.68 -0.16
N LYS A 175 24.97 -21.92 -0.92
CA LYS A 175 25.77 -23.15 -0.83
C LYS A 175 26.25 -23.43 0.59
N ARG A 176 26.76 -22.40 1.29
CA ARG A 176 27.28 -22.56 2.66
C ARG A 176 26.22 -22.90 3.70
N ALA A 177 24.98 -22.46 3.54
CA ALA A 177 23.93 -22.78 4.51
C ALA A 177 22.95 -23.86 4.06
N LEU A 178 22.99 -24.31 2.81
CA LEU A 178 22.19 -25.44 2.32
C LEU A 178 22.30 -26.68 3.24
N PRO A 179 23.48 -27.10 3.73
CA PRO A 179 23.57 -28.26 4.64
C PRO A 179 22.76 -28.07 5.93
N LYS A 180 22.80 -26.88 6.51
CA LYS A 180 22.03 -26.55 7.72
C LYS A 180 20.53 -26.48 7.43
N LEU A 181 20.14 -25.89 6.30
CA LEU A 181 18.73 -25.83 5.88
C LEU A 181 18.15 -27.23 5.65
N LYS A 182 18.89 -28.14 5.03
CA LYS A 182 18.49 -29.55 4.87
C LYS A 182 18.36 -30.25 6.22
N GLN A 183 19.28 -29.99 7.16
CA GLN A 183 19.21 -30.54 8.52
C GLN A 183 17.97 -30.02 9.29
N ASP A 184 17.65 -28.73 9.17
CA ASP A 184 16.48 -28.15 9.82
C ASP A 184 15.16 -28.64 9.18
N ALA A 185 15.13 -28.78 7.85
CA ALA A 185 14.00 -29.34 7.11
C ALA A 185 13.71 -30.82 7.47
N ALA A 186 14.72 -31.60 7.84
CA ALA A 186 14.57 -33.00 8.23
C ALA A 186 13.75 -33.22 9.52
N LYS A 187 13.43 -32.14 10.26
CA LYS A 187 12.55 -32.19 11.45
C LYS A 187 11.07 -32.29 11.09
N PHE A 188 10.72 -32.06 9.83
CA PHE A 188 9.36 -32.08 9.32
C PHE A 188 9.05 -33.43 8.65
N PRO A 189 7.78 -33.90 8.68
CA PRO A 189 7.39 -35.14 8.01
C PRO A 189 7.82 -35.11 6.54
N GLN A 190 8.46 -36.19 6.07
CA GLN A 190 9.04 -36.25 4.74
C GLN A 190 7.94 -36.15 3.68
N ALA A 191 8.12 -35.27 2.69
CA ALA A 191 7.38 -35.37 1.45
C ALA A 191 7.91 -36.60 0.70
N ASP A 192 7.03 -37.52 0.28
CA ASP A 192 7.42 -38.75 -0.43
C ASP A 192 8.11 -38.48 -1.78
N SER A 193 7.91 -37.28 -2.36
CA SER A 193 8.57 -36.83 -3.59
C SER A 193 8.53 -35.30 -3.75
N LEU A 194 9.46 -34.77 -4.54
CA LEU A 194 9.47 -33.36 -4.93
C LEU A 194 8.35 -33.08 -5.94
N VAL A 195 7.40 -32.21 -5.58
CA VAL A 195 6.32 -31.80 -6.49
C VAL A 195 6.90 -31.03 -7.69
N PRO A 196 6.69 -31.50 -8.94
CA PRO A 196 7.14 -30.79 -10.13
C PRO A 196 6.58 -29.36 -10.19
N GLY A 197 7.46 -28.36 -10.37
CA GLY A 197 7.10 -26.93 -10.42
C GLY A 197 7.47 -26.14 -9.16
N ILE A 198 7.61 -26.78 -7.99
CA ILE A 198 7.95 -26.09 -6.73
C ILE A 198 9.48 -25.90 -6.56
N LYS A 199 10.27 -26.81 -7.17
CA LYS A 199 11.75 -26.81 -7.11
C LYS A 199 12.38 -25.46 -7.43
N ASN A 200 12.02 -24.86 -8.56
CA ASN A 200 12.58 -23.59 -9.01
C ASN A 200 12.23 -22.43 -8.08
N ASN A 201 11.04 -22.44 -7.48
CA ASN A 201 10.60 -21.43 -6.53
C ASN A 201 11.40 -21.54 -5.23
N LEU A 202 11.59 -22.74 -4.70
CA LEU A 202 12.41 -22.96 -3.50
C LEU A 202 13.88 -22.58 -3.74
N VAL A 203 14.44 -22.95 -4.89
CA VAL A 203 15.80 -22.55 -5.29
C VAL A 203 15.92 -21.02 -5.36
N ALA A 204 14.93 -20.33 -5.95
CA ALA A 204 14.89 -18.87 -6.00
C ALA A 204 14.82 -18.25 -4.59
N ILE A 205 13.98 -18.77 -3.71
CA ILE A 205 13.85 -18.33 -2.31
C ILE A 205 15.16 -18.52 -1.55
N ILE A 206 15.81 -19.68 -1.73
CA ILE A 206 17.12 -19.97 -1.12
C ILE A 206 18.19 -19.01 -1.65
N LEU A 207 18.19 -18.67 -2.95
CA LEU A 207 19.12 -17.70 -3.53
C LEU A 207 18.82 -16.25 -3.16
N GLY A 208 17.58 -15.92 -2.80
CA GLY A 208 17.18 -14.56 -2.37
C GLY A 208 17.71 -14.12 -1.00
N TYR A 209 18.16 -15.06 -0.16
CA TYR A 209 18.80 -14.86 1.14
C TYR A 209 18.25 -13.74 2.04
N ARG A 210 17.12 -14.00 2.72
CA ARG A 210 16.96 -13.55 4.11
C ARG A 210 17.59 -14.63 5.00
N ARG A 211 18.44 -14.26 5.96
CA ARG A 211 19.30 -15.15 6.78
C ARG A 211 18.63 -16.33 7.51
N ASN A 212 17.33 -16.54 7.36
CA ASN A 212 16.49 -17.38 8.18
C ASN A 212 15.30 -17.96 7.39
N THR A 213 15.44 -18.35 6.11
CA THR A 213 14.30 -18.85 5.32
C THR A 213 13.49 -19.95 6.03
N VAL A 214 14.16 -20.98 6.57
CA VAL A 214 13.49 -22.04 7.34
C VAL A 214 12.88 -21.48 8.62
N ARG A 215 13.61 -20.65 9.37
CA ARG A 215 13.09 -20.01 10.60
C ARG A 215 11.93 -19.05 10.33
N GLN A 216 11.87 -18.44 9.16
CA GLN A 216 10.76 -17.58 8.74
C GLN A 216 9.54 -18.42 8.45
N PHE A 217 9.69 -19.52 7.68
CA PHE A 217 8.60 -20.48 7.49
C PHE A 217 8.14 -21.10 8.81
N GLU A 218 9.06 -21.39 9.74
CA GLU A 218 8.72 -21.85 11.11
C GLU A 218 7.90 -20.79 11.86
N LEU A 219 8.30 -19.50 11.81
CA LEU A 219 7.56 -18.41 12.45
C LEU A 219 6.18 -18.18 11.83
N ASP A 220 6.09 -18.24 10.50
CA ASP A 220 4.84 -18.08 9.76
C ASP A 220 3.89 -19.25 10.10
N MET A 221 4.42 -20.48 10.12
CA MET A 221 3.68 -21.67 10.54
C MET A 221 3.26 -21.60 12.02
N GLU A 222 4.12 -21.17 12.95
CA GLU A 222 3.75 -20.97 14.35
C GLU A 222 2.65 -19.92 14.52
N THR A 223 2.66 -18.89 13.68
CA THR A 223 1.64 -17.84 13.67
C THR A 223 0.31 -18.39 13.15
N ALA A 224 0.34 -19.16 12.07
CA ALA A 224 -0.83 -19.84 11.53
C ALA A 224 -1.41 -20.85 12.54
N LYS A 225 -0.58 -21.65 13.22
CA LYS A 225 -1.00 -22.58 14.29
C LYS A 225 -1.66 -21.84 15.45
N ARG A 226 -1.07 -20.74 15.94
CA ARG A 226 -1.67 -19.90 16.98
C ARG A 226 -3.00 -19.26 16.56
N ASN A 227 -3.14 -18.88 15.29
CA ASN A 227 -4.40 -18.34 14.77
C ASN A 227 -5.47 -19.43 14.67
N ALA A 228 -5.11 -20.62 14.18
CA ALA A 228 -5.99 -21.78 14.15
C ALA A 228 -6.50 -22.15 15.55
N GLU A 229 -5.62 -22.19 16.56
CA GLU A 229 -6.00 -22.41 17.96
C GLU A 229 -6.98 -21.35 18.47
N ARG A 230 -6.76 -20.07 18.15
CA ARG A 230 -7.69 -18.99 18.55
C ARG A 230 -9.06 -19.13 17.89
N VAL A 231 -9.08 -19.48 16.61
CA VAL A 231 -10.33 -19.73 15.87
C VAL A 231 -11.06 -20.92 16.46
N GLN A 232 -10.36 -22.01 16.76
CA GLN A 232 -10.90 -23.20 17.40
C GLN A 232 -11.49 -22.89 18.79
N ILE A 233 -10.76 -22.17 19.64
CA ILE A 233 -11.26 -21.71 20.95
C ILE A 233 -12.52 -20.86 20.79
N LYS A 234 -12.59 -20.02 19.74
CA LYS A 234 -13.77 -19.20 19.49
C LYS A 234 -14.96 -20.03 19.00
N ILE A 235 -14.73 -21.03 18.15
CA ILE A 235 -15.74 -22.02 17.74
C ILE A 235 -16.27 -22.75 18.98
N ASP A 236 -15.39 -23.24 19.85
CA ASP A 236 -15.76 -23.99 21.06
C ASP A 236 -16.52 -23.12 22.07
N SER A 237 -16.14 -21.86 22.25
CA SER A 237 -16.87 -20.86 23.05
C SER A 237 -18.27 -20.61 22.50
N LEU A 238 -18.41 -20.44 21.20
CA LEU A 238 -19.73 -20.23 20.57
C LEU A 238 -20.61 -21.48 20.65
N ARG A 239 -20.02 -22.68 20.54
CA ARG A 239 -20.70 -23.96 20.75
C ARG A 239 -21.12 -24.17 22.22
N GLY A 240 -20.32 -23.67 23.17
CA GLY A 240 -20.64 -23.65 24.60
C GLY A 240 -21.76 -22.68 24.98
N GLU A 241 -21.80 -21.49 24.36
CA GLU A 241 -22.90 -20.52 24.52
C GLU A 241 -24.23 -21.07 23.99
N ILE A 242 -24.21 -21.88 22.92
CA ILE A 242 -25.39 -22.55 22.35
C ILE A 242 -26.01 -23.56 23.35
N THR A 243 -25.21 -24.20 24.19
CA THR A 243 -25.67 -25.35 25.00
C THR A 243 -26.25 -24.98 26.36
N ALA A 244 -25.83 -23.89 26.98
CA ALA A 244 -26.25 -23.56 28.36
C ALA A 244 -27.54 -22.74 28.43
N GLU A 245 -27.60 -21.58 27.77
CA GLU A 245 -28.68 -20.61 27.99
C GLU A 245 -29.88 -20.84 27.08
N GLN A 246 -29.65 -21.32 25.85
CA GLN A 246 -30.72 -21.45 24.85
C GLN A 246 -31.40 -22.81 24.87
N THR A 247 -30.69 -23.87 25.25
CA THR A 247 -31.28 -25.21 25.44
C THR A 247 -32.23 -25.23 26.62
N GLU A 248 -31.92 -24.52 27.72
CA GLU A 248 -32.76 -24.48 28.92
C GLU A 248 -34.07 -23.74 28.66
N VAL A 249 -34.02 -22.51 28.11
CA VAL A 249 -35.21 -21.72 27.76
C VAL A 249 -36.05 -22.39 26.66
N PHE A 250 -35.41 -22.98 25.64
CA PHE A 250 -36.12 -23.72 24.60
C PHE A 250 -36.78 -24.99 25.14
N THR A 251 -36.13 -25.72 26.04
CA THR A 251 -36.70 -26.91 26.68
C THR A 251 -37.87 -26.54 27.59
N GLU A 252 -37.77 -25.42 28.32
CA GLU A 252 -38.84 -24.90 29.18
C GLU A 252 -40.08 -24.51 28.36
N HIS A 253 -39.89 -23.78 27.24
CA HIS A 253 -40.97 -23.42 26.32
C HIS A 253 -41.60 -24.63 25.61
N VAL A 254 -40.79 -25.59 25.17
CA VAL A 254 -41.28 -26.83 24.52
C VAL A 254 -42.06 -27.70 25.51
N ASN A 255 -41.61 -27.80 26.76
CA ASN A 255 -42.34 -28.52 27.80
C ASN A 255 -43.67 -27.84 28.17
N ALA A 256 -43.70 -26.51 28.23
CA ALA A 256 -44.94 -25.74 28.44
C ALA A 256 -45.95 -25.92 27.29
N LEU A 257 -45.47 -25.90 26.03
CA LEU A 257 -46.28 -26.20 24.84
C LEU A 257 -46.82 -27.64 24.86
N ALA A 258 -45.99 -28.61 25.23
CA ALA A 258 -46.40 -30.00 25.34
C ALA A 258 -47.46 -30.21 26.43
N SER A 259 -47.30 -29.59 27.61
CA SER A 259 -48.31 -29.61 28.68
C SER A 259 -49.62 -28.95 28.25
N GLY A 260 -49.58 -27.78 27.60
CA GLY A 260 -50.78 -27.09 27.10
C GLY A 260 -51.51 -27.87 26.00
N MET A 261 -50.79 -28.59 25.14
CA MET A 261 -51.38 -29.50 24.14
C MET A 261 -52.05 -30.73 24.77
N VAL A 262 -51.49 -31.26 25.87
CA VAL A 262 -52.09 -32.39 26.62
C VAL A 262 -53.38 -31.95 27.33
N ASP A 263 -53.42 -30.75 27.91
CA ASP A 263 -54.64 -30.18 28.50
C ASP A 263 -55.73 -29.96 27.46
N LEU A 264 -55.39 -29.47 26.27
CA LEU A 264 -56.32 -29.32 25.14
C LEU A 264 -56.84 -30.66 24.59
N GLN A 265 -56.01 -31.71 24.54
CA GLN A 265 -56.44 -33.05 24.11
C GLN A 265 -57.43 -33.70 25.09
N SER A 266 -57.39 -33.31 26.38
CA SER A 266 -58.35 -33.79 27.39
C SER A 266 -59.72 -33.08 27.35
N MET A 267 -59.83 -31.97 26.61
CA MET A 267 -61.04 -31.15 26.50
C MET A 267 -61.62 -31.22 25.09
N VAL A 268 -62.31 -32.31 24.78
CA VAL A 268 -63.07 -32.44 23.52
C VAL A 268 -64.57 -32.43 23.82
N GLN A 269 -65.16 -31.23 23.90
CA GLN A 269 -66.41 -30.79 23.26
C GLN A 269 -66.89 -29.45 23.87
N GLU A 270 -67.18 -28.51 22.96
CA GLU A 270 -67.71 -27.14 23.12
C GLU A 270 -66.69 -25.98 23.25
N ASP A 271 -66.72 -25.10 22.24
CA ASP A 271 -66.08 -23.79 21.99
C ASP A 271 -64.59 -23.57 22.38
N LEU A 272 -63.84 -22.93 21.47
CA LEU A 272 -62.41 -22.60 21.64
C LEU A 272 -62.13 -22.02 23.05
N PRO A 273 -61.30 -22.68 23.88
CA PRO A 273 -61.11 -22.24 25.26
C PRO A 273 -60.22 -20.98 25.33
N PRO A 274 -60.25 -20.24 26.47
CA PRO A 274 -59.55 -18.96 26.66
C PRO A 274 -58.01 -18.99 26.52
N GLY A 275 -57.39 -20.16 26.35
CA GLY A 275 -55.93 -20.34 26.28
C GLY A 275 -55.35 -20.56 24.88
N ALA A 276 -56.18 -20.64 23.83
CA ALA A 276 -55.67 -20.88 22.46
C ALA A 276 -54.78 -19.72 21.95
N ALA A 277 -55.12 -18.48 22.31
CA ALA A 277 -54.35 -17.29 21.93
C ALA A 277 -52.99 -17.20 22.68
N GLU A 278 -52.90 -17.70 23.92
CA GLU A 278 -51.64 -17.73 24.68
C GLU A 278 -50.69 -18.80 24.13
N LEU A 279 -51.20 -19.94 23.69
CA LEU A 279 -50.42 -20.99 23.03
C LEU A 279 -49.90 -20.57 21.65
N GLU A 280 -50.70 -19.86 20.85
CA GLU A 280 -50.24 -19.26 19.59
C GLU A 280 -49.14 -18.22 19.81
N ALA A 281 -49.29 -17.35 20.82
CA ALA A 281 -48.27 -16.35 21.17
C ALA A 281 -46.95 -17.01 21.60
N LEU A 282 -47.02 -18.06 22.43
CA LEU A 282 -45.86 -18.83 22.87
C LEU A 282 -45.18 -19.58 21.72
N ALA A 283 -45.96 -20.15 20.78
CA ALA A 283 -45.44 -20.80 19.58
C ALA A 283 -44.73 -19.80 18.64
N GLU A 284 -45.27 -18.59 18.49
CA GLU A 284 -44.66 -17.52 17.71
C GLU A 284 -43.35 -17.02 18.33
N GLU A 285 -43.30 -16.88 19.65
CA GLU A 285 -42.10 -16.50 20.39
C GLU A 285 -41.01 -17.57 20.32
N THR A 286 -41.38 -18.85 20.40
CA THR A 286 -40.47 -20.00 20.23
C THR A 286 -39.93 -20.09 18.80
N SER A 287 -40.74 -19.76 17.80
CA SER A 287 -40.34 -19.65 16.38
C SER A 287 -39.35 -18.50 16.16
N LYS A 288 -39.62 -17.31 16.73
CA LYS A 288 -38.71 -16.15 16.68
C LYS A 288 -37.38 -16.44 17.36
N LEU A 289 -37.40 -17.16 18.49
CA LEU A 289 -36.19 -17.60 19.17
C LEU A 289 -35.41 -18.58 18.28
N ARG A 290 -36.05 -19.61 17.72
CA ARG A 290 -35.44 -20.55 16.76
C ARG A 290 -34.78 -19.83 15.56
N ALA A 291 -35.46 -18.85 14.96
CA ALA A 291 -34.91 -18.06 13.86
C ALA A 291 -33.68 -17.22 14.28
N LYS A 292 -33.69 -16.66 15.49
CA LYS A 292 -32.56 -15.89 16.05
C LYS A 292 -31.31 -16.76 16.30
N ILE A 293 -31.52 -18.02 16.73
CA ILE A 293 -30.48 -19.03 16.98
C ILE A 293 -29.88 -19.53 15.65
N GLN A 294 -30.74 -19.88 14.68
CA GLN A 294 -30.30 -20.39 13.38
C GLN A 294 -29.63 -19.33 12.49
N GLY A 295 -30.08 -18.07 12.53
CA GLY A 295 -29.62 -17.05 11.59
C GLY A 295 -28.26 -16.42 11.90
N THR A 296 -27.84 -16.36 13.16
CA THR A 296 -26.71 -15.49 13.56
C THR A 296 -25.50 -16.26 14.09
N THR A 297 -25.70 -17.35 14.82
CA THR A 297 -24.60 -18.10 15.48
C THR A 297 -24.13 -19.27 14.63
N VAL A 298 -25.04 -20.02 14.00
CA VAL A 298 -24.70 -21.14 13.09
C VAL A 298 -23.88 -20.66 11.89
N TYR A 299 -24.31 -19.58 11.24
CA TYR A 299 -23.57 -18.96 10.13
C TYR A 299 -22.18 -18.47 10.56
N ARG A 300 -22.05 -17.92 11.78
CA ARG A 300 -20.75 -17.49 12.34
C ARG A 300 -19.82 -18.68 12.59
N VAL A 301 -20.34 -19.79 13.11
CA VAL A 301 -19.58 -21.03 13.33
C VAL A 301 -19.12 -21.62 11.99
N GLN A 302 -20.02 -21.75 11.01
CA GLN A 302 -19.68 -22.25 9.66
C GLN A 302 -18.59 -21.42 8.96
N LYS A 303 -18.66 -20.08 9.10
CA LYS A 303 -17.63 -19.18 8.55
C LYS A 303 -16.28 -19.38 9.24
N LEU A 304 -16.28 -19.49 10.57
CA LEU A 304 -15.05 -19.75 11.33
C LEU A 304 -14.45 -21.13 11.03
N GLU A 305 -15.30 -22.14 10.79
CA GLU A 305 -14.86 -23.49 10.36
C GLU A 305 -14.21 -23.45 8.96
N ALA A 306 -14.75 -22.66 8.03
CA ALA A 306 -14.12 -22.44 6.72
C ALA A 306 -12.77 -21.69 6.84
N ASP A 307 -12.71 -20.68 7.70
CA ASP A 307 -11.46 -19.95 7.98
C ASP A 307 -10.40 -20.87 8.62
N LEU A 308 -10.82 -21.77 9.53
CA LEU A 308 -9.96 -22.78 10.13
C LEU A 308 -9.42 -23.76 9.08
N ALA A 309 -10.27 -24.27 8.20
CA ALA A 309 -9.84 -25.19 7.13
C ALA A 309 -8.83 -24.53 6.17
N ASN A 310 -8.98 -23.24 5.87
CA ASN A 310 -7.99 -22.48 5.08
C ASN A 310 -6.65 -22.35 5.79
N LEU A 311 -6.65 -22.06 7.10
CA LEU A 311 -5.44 -22.00 7.92
C LEU A 311 -4.74 -23.36 8.01
N GLU A 312 -5.49 -24.45 8.16
CA GLU A 312 -4.96 -25.81 8.15
C GLU A 312 -4.32 -26.17 6.80
N ALA A 313 -4.95 -25.78 5.69
CA ALA A 313 -4.38 -25.95 4.35
C ALA A 313 -3.09 -25.14 4.14
N GLU A 314 -3.02 -23.92 4.66
CA GLU A 314 -1.82 -23.08 4.64
C GLU A 314 -0.68 -23.72 5.44
N ILE A 315 -0.97 -24.22 6.66
CA ILE A 315 0.00 -24.95 7.49
C ILE A 315 0.53 -26.17 6.75
N ALA A 316 -0.34 -26.98 6.15
CA ALA A 316 0.06 -28.16 5.37
C ALA A 316 0.92 -27.77 4.15
N SER A 317 0.63 -26.65 3.49
CA SER A 317 1.42 -26.13 2.39
C SER A 317 2.83 -25.70 2.83
N LEU A 318 2.94 -24.98 3.95
CA LEU A 318 4.22 -24.57 4.54
C LEU A 318 5.05 -25.76 4.97
N GLU A 319 4.45 -26.76 5.63
CA GLU A 319 5.12 -28.01 6.01
C GLU A 319 5.66 -28.74 4.78
N SER A 320 4.87 -28.82 3.70
CA SER A 320 5.30 -29.39 2.43
C SER A 320 6.46 -28.60 1.80
N MET A 321 6.42 -27.27 1.80
CA MET A 321 7.51 -26.44 1.27
C MET A 321 8.81 -26.64 2.05
N ILE A 322 8.74 -26.70 3.39
CA ILE A 322 9.92 -26.95 4.24
C ILE A 322 10.49 -28.35 3.97
N ALA A 323 9.63 -29.38 3.93
CA ALA A 323 10.06 -30.75 3.63
C ALA A 323 10.75 -30.86 2.25
N ASN A 324 10.24 -30.13 1.25
CA ASN A 324 10.81 -30.12 -0.10
C ASN A 324 12.23 -29.53 -0.19
N ILE A 325 12.69 -28.74 0.80
CA ILE A 325 14.07 -28.23 0.86
C ILE A 325 15.08 -29.37 0.99
N ALA A 326 14.70 -30.50 1.58
CA ALA A 326 15.56 -31.66 1.75
C ALA A 326 16.00 -32.28 0.41
N PHE A 327 15.23 -32.08 -0.67
CA PHE A 327 15.52 -32.60 -2.01
C PHE A 327 16.34 -31.65 -2.88
N ILE A 328 16.69 -30.46 -2.37
CA ILE A 328 17.47 -29.47 -3.11
C ILE A 328 18.95 -29.80 -2.99
N GLU A 329 19.61 -29.91 -4.13
CA GLU A 329 21.04 -30.13 -4.24
C GLU A 329 21.79 -28.85 -4.60
N GLU A 330 23.08 -28.83 -4.31
CA GLU A 330 23.95 -27.69 -4.68
C GLU A 330 23.94 -27.44 -6.20
N ALA A 331 23.88 -28.51 -7.00
CA ALA A 331 23.77 -28.44 -8.46
C ALA A 331 22.50 -27.70 -8.92
N ASP A 332 21.38 -27.82 -8.20
CA ASP A 332 20.13 -27.13 -8.54
C ASP A 332 20.25 -25.62 -8.37
N LEU A 333 20.97 -25.19 -7.33
CA LEU A 333 21.27 -23.77 -7.09
C LEU A 333 22.15 -23.19 -8.20
N GLU A 334 23.16 -23.95 -8.64
CA GLU A 334 24.06 -23.56 -9.72
C GLU A 334 23.35 -23.49 -11.07
N GLU A 335 22.58 -24.53 -11.41
CA GLU A 335 21.84 -24.61 -12.67
C GLU A 335 20.82 -23.48 -12.79
N TYR A 336 20.05 -23.22 -11.71
CA TYR A 336 19.12 -22.11 -11.67
C TYR A 336 19.83 -20.77 -11.82
N ALA A 337 20.89 -20.52 -11.05
CA ALA A 337 21.63 -19.26 -11.10
C ALA A 337 22.24 -19.03 -12.49
N LYS A 338 22.77 -20.08 -13.12
CA LYS A 338 23.30 -20.03 -14.49
C LYS A 338 22.20 -19.72 -15.51
N SER A 339 21.13 -20.51 -15.53
CA SER A 339 20.00 -20.33 -16.46
C SER A 339 19.34 -18.96 -16.29
N ARG A 340 19.18 -18.48 -15.06
CA ARG A 340 18.63 -17.14 -14.79
C ARG A 340 19.58 -16.04 -15.25
N THR A 341 20.88 -16.19 -15.03
CA THR A 341 21.91 -15.24 -15.49
C THR A 341 21.92 -15.14 -17.02
N GLU A 342 21.93 -16.27 -17.73
CA GLU A 342 21.91 -16.31 -19.20
C GLU A 342 20.64 -15.64 -19.76
N ARG A 343 19.48 -15.93 -19.17
CA ARG A 343 18.22 -15.26 -19.54
C ARG A 343 18.28 -13.74 -19.32
N MET A 344 18.79 -13.29 -18.16
CA MET A 344 18.92 -11.86 -17.88
C MET A 344 19.93 -11.18 -18.82
N GLN A 345 21.04 -11.85 -19.15
CA GLN A 345 22.02 -11.34 -20.13
C GLN A 345 21.39 -11.16 -21.51
N GLY A 346 20.64 -12.16 -22.00
CA GLY A 346 19.94 -12.04 -23.28
C GLY A 346 18.93 -10.88 -23.31
N LEU A 347 18.19 -10.66 -22.21
CA LEU A 347 17.28 -9.52 -22.10
C LEU A 347 18.01 -8.18 -22.07
N ILE A 348 19.15 -8.09 -21.38
CA ILE A 348 20.00 -6.89 -21.34
C ILE A 348 20.52 -6.57 -22.74
N GLU A 349 21.07 -7.55 -23.44
CA GLU A 349 21.61 -7.39 -24.80
C GLU A 349 20.53 -6.95 -25.80
N ASP A 350 19.34 -7.56 -25.74
CA ASP A 350 18.19 -7.15 -26.55
C ASP A 350 17.77 -5.71 -26.23
N SER A 351 17.65 -5.38 -24.94
CA SER A 351 17.26 -4.05 -24.48
C SER A 351 18.27 -2.98 -24.88
N GLU A 352 19.57 -3.22 -24.70
CA GLU A 352 20.65 -2.33 -25.13
C GLU A 352 20.64 -2.14 -26.65
N GLY A 353 20.36 -3.20 -27.39
CA GLY A 353 20.17 -3.18 -28.83
C GLY A 353 18.96 -2.35 -29.30
N LYS A 354 18.01 -2.07 -28.40
CA LYS A 354 16.81 -1.26 -28.61
C LYS A 354 16.89 0.14 -28.00
N LEU A 355 18.02 0.56 -27.43
CA LEU A 355 18.15 1.94 -26.97
C LEU A 355 18.29 2.93 -28.14
N LEU A 356 17.57 4.05 -28.05
CA LEU A 356 17.80 5.25 -28.83
C LEU A 356 19.15 5.86 -28.45
N LYS A 357 19.89 6.30 -29.46
CA LYS A 357 21.20 6.95 -29.30
C LYS A 357 21.09 8.39 -29.79
N ASN A 358 21.53 9.31 -28.94
CA ASN A 358 21.55 10.74 -29.22
C ASN A 358 22.26 11.02 -30.56
N ARG A 359 21.63 11.83 -31.41
CA ARG A 359 22.05 12.22 -32.77
C ARG A 359 22.14 11.10 -33.80
N LEU A 360 21.67 9.90 -33.49
CA LEU A 360 21.57 8.82 -34.48
C LEU A 360 20.19 8.88 -35.15
N SER A 361 20.13 8.78 -36.48
CA SER A 361 18.87 8.80 -37.23
C SER A 361 18.20 7.43 -37.25
N TYR A 362 16.88 7.43 -37.08
CA TYR A 362 16.04 6.24 -37.09
C TYR A 362 14.88 6.41 -38.06
N ARG A 363 14.42 5.29 -38.63
CA ARG A 363 13.18 5.19 -39.41
C ARG A 363 12.26 4.16 -38.80
N TYR A 364 10.97 4.39 -38.96
CA TYR A 364 9.94 3.55 -38.36
C TYR A 364 8.95 3.07 -39.42
N LYS A 365 8.33 1.93 -39.10
CA LYS A 365 7.10 1.46 -39.74
C LYS A 365 6.16 0.98 -38.65
N VAL A 366 4.87 1.20 -38.85
CA VAL A 366 3.79 0.71 -37.99
C VAL A 366 3.08 -0.39 -38.75
N VAL A 367 2.90 -1.54 -38.12
CA VAL A 367 2.28 -2.71 -38.76
C VAL A 367 0.96 -2.99 -38.07
N ALA A 368 -0.15 -2.89 -38.80
CA ALA A 368 -1.45 -3.36 -38.31
C ALA A 368 -1.45 -4.90 -38.27
N VAL A 369 -1.96 -5.49 -37.20
CA VAL A 369 -1.98 -6.94 -36.99
C VAL A 369 -3.39 -7.42 -36.62
N ARG A 370 -3.80 -8.53 -37.22
CA ARG A 370 -5.01 -9.29 -36.87
C ARG A 370 -4.74 -10.78 -37.10
N GLY A 371 -4.64 -11.57 -36.05
CA GLY A 371 -4.16 -12.94 -36.12
C GLY A 371 -2.81 -13.01 -36.84
N ASP A 372 -2.74 -13.80 -37.92
CA ASP A 372 -1.54 -13.93 -38.75
C ASP A 372 -1.42 -12.85 -39.85
N LEU A 373 -2.45 -12.03 -40.07
CA LEU A 373 -2.43 -10.97 -41.08
C LEU A 373 -1.63 -9.76 -40.59
N GLN A 374 -0.79 -9.24 -41.47
CA GLN A 374 0.03 -8.05 -41.20
C GLN A 374 -0.02 -7.08 -42.37
N ALA A 375 -0.33 -5.81 -42.09
CA ALA A 375 -0.28 -4.73 -43.07
C ALA A 375 0.70 -3.63 -42.62
N PRO A 376 1.92 -3.59 -43.18
CA PRO A 376 2.91 -2.58 -42.83
C PRO A 376 2.61 -1.23 -43.50
N SER A 377 2.78 -0.14 -42.75
CA SER A 377 2.77 1.23 -43.27
C SER A 377 3.95 1.51 -44.21
N GLU A 378 3.90 2.67 -44.88
CA GLU A 378 5.09 3.29 -45.42
C GLU A 378 6.13 3.61 -44.33
N LEU A 379 7.39 3.76 -44.76
CA LEU A 379 8.47 4.17 -43.86
C LEU A 379 8.34 5.64 -43.51
N SER A 380 8.55 5.97 -42.24
CA SER A 380 8.67 7.34 -41.79
C SER A 380 9.87 8.06 -42.44
N ALA A 381 9.82 9.39 -42.48
CA ALA A 381 11.03 10.18 -42.60
C ALA A 381 12.00 9.86 -41.45
N ALA A 382 13.30 10.03 -41.70
CA ALA A 382 14.30 9.83 -40.66
C ALA A 382 14.23 10.93 -39.61
N ALA A 383 14.27 10.53 -38.34
CA ALA A 383 14.32 11.43 -37.20
C ALA A 383 15.47 11.02 -36.26
N SER A 384 16.11 12.00 -35.63
CA SER A 384 17.21 11.75 -34.69
C SER A 384 16.84 12.38 -33.35
N PRO A 385 16.93 11.64 -32.23
CA PRO A 385 16.70 12.22 -30.93
C PRO A 385 17.89 13.12 -30.58
N SER A 386 17.64 14.32 -30.04
CA SER A 386 18.70 15.30 -29.79
C SER A 386 18.66 15.88 -28.38
N ALA A 387 19.76 15.74 -27.64
CA ALA A 387 19.83 16.27 -26.28
C ALA A 387 19.74 17.81 -26.27
N GLN A 388 18.71 18.33 -25.60
CA GLN A 388 18.48 19.76 -25.43
C GLN A 388 18.81 20.16 -23.99
N LEU A 389 20.03 20.63 -23.77
CA LEU A 389 20.54 20.97 -22.43
C LEU A 389 19.81 22.15 -21.77
N PHE A 390 19.12 22.99 -22.54
CA PHE A 390 18.45 24.19 -22.02
C PHE A 390 17.02 24.32 -22.53
N HIS A 391 16.07 24.28 -21.59
CA HIS A 391 14.66 24.48 -21.87
C HIS A 391 14.31 25.98 -21.90
N THR A 392 14.38 26.60 -23.07
CA THR A 392 14.15 28.04 -23.27
C THR A 392 12.79 28.53 -22.76
N GLN A 393 11.76 27.67 -22.74
CA GLN A 393 10.42 28.05 -22.22
C GLN A 393 10.39 28.19 -20.69
N ARG A 394 11.40 27.70 -19.97
CA ARG A 394 11.53 27.79 -18.50
C ARG A 394 12.51 28.88 -18.04
N ILE A 395 12.83 29.85 -18.89
CA ILE A 395 13.66 31.01 -18.50
C ILE A 395 13.03 31.77 -17.33
N ASN A 396 11.70 31.88 -17.27
CA ASN A 396 10.98 32.47 -16.13
C ASN A 396 11.32 31.77 -14.80
N VAL A 397 11.42 30.43 -14.79
CA VAL A 397 11.82 29.64 -13.62
C VAL A 397 13.27 29.95 -13.24
N LEU A 398 14.18 30.03 -14.21
CA LEU A 398 15.59 30.37 -13.95
C LEU A 398 15.72 31.77 -13.33
N VAL A 399 15.01 32.76 -13.86
CA VAL A 399 15.00 34.13 -13.33
C VAL A 399 14.44 34.14 -11.90
N ALA A 400 13.33 33.44 -11.64
CA ALA A 400 12.77 33.32 -10.30
C ALA A 400 13.75 32.64 -9.33
N MET A 401 14.43 31.58 -9.75
CA MET A 401 15.45 30.90 -8.94
C MET A 401 16.63 31.82 -8.59
N ILE A 402 17.17 32.56 -9.56
CA ILE A 402 18.26 33.53 -9.32
C ILE A 402 17.79 34.62 -8.36
N PHE A 403 16.57 35.12 -8.54
CA PHE A 403 15.96 36.10 -7.64
C PHE A 403 15.87 35.56 -6.20
N PHE A 404 15.26 34.39 -5.99
CA PHE A 404 15.15 33.78 -4.66
C PHE A 404 16.50 33.49 -4.03
N PHE A 405 17.45 32.96 -4.80
CA PHE A 405 18.81 32.69 -4.33
C PHE A 405 19.50 33.98 -3.88
N SER A 406 19.40 35.06 -4.66
CA SER A 406 19.95 36.37 -4.31
C SER A 406 19.31 36.95 -3.05
N LEU A 407 17.99 36.78 -2.89
CA LEU A 407 17.24 37.28 -1.75
C LEU A 407 17.61 36.55 -0.45
N VAL A 408 17.65 35.21 -0.48
CA VAL A 408 18.05 34.38 0.66
C VAL A 408 19.49 34.66 1.06
N THR A 409 20.42 34.67 0.11
CA THR A 409 21.84 34.96 0.40
C THR A 409 22.04 36.36 0.97
N PHE A 410 21.29 37.35 0.48
CA PHE A 410 21.28 38.71 1.03
C PHE A 410 20.85 38.73 2.50
N PHE A 411 19.72 38.10 2.86
CA PHE A 411 19.24 38.09 4.25
C PHE A 411 20.13 37.28 5.18
N ILE A 412 20.69 36.16 4.73
CA ILE A 412 21.71 35.40 5.50
C ILE A 412 22.93 36.28 5.77
N SER A 413 23.42 37.02 4.76
CA SER A 413 24.55 37.95 4.94
C SER A 413 24.24 39.04 5.98
N GLN A 414 23.03 39.58 5.94
CA GLN A 414 22.59 40.61 6.88
C GLN A 414 22.45 40.06 8.32
N ALA A 415 21.91 38.85 8.48
CA ALA A 415 21.84 38.17 9.78
C ALA A 415 23.24 37.91 10.35
N LYS A 416 24.17 37.42 9.52
CA LYS A 416 25.57 37.19 9.93
C LYS A 416 26.31 38.46 10.33
N ARG A 417 25.92 39.61 9.77
CA ARG A 417 26.45 40.94 10.15
C ARG A 417 25.85 41.48 11.45
N GLY A 418 25.09 40.69 12.20
CA GLY A 418 24.51 41.07 13.48
C GLY A 418 23.28 41.98 13.38
N LYS A 419 22.68 42.11 12.19
CA LYS A 419 21.38 42.80 12.07
C LYS A 419 20.30 41.91 12.67
N ASN A 420 19.60 42.43 13.68
CA ASN A 420 18.45 41.75 14.26
C ASN A 420 17.28 41.73 13.27
N LEU A 421 17.18 40.64 12.51
CA LEU A 421 16.06 40.41 11.60
C LEU A 421 14.83 40.03 12.43
N PHE A 422 13.78 40.84 12.34
CA PHE A 422 12.50 40.56 13.01
C PHE A 422 11.85 39.32 12.41
N LEU A 423 11.56 38.33 13.27
CA LEU A 423 10.69 37.20 13.00
C LEU A 423 9.34 37.42 13.69
N ARG A 424 8.24 37.11 13.01
CA ARG A 424 6.89 37.22 13.60
C ARG A 424 6.75 36.24 14.76
N LYS A 425 6.01 36.63 15.79
CA LYS A 425 5.74 35.71 16.90
C LYS A 425 4.81 34.59 16.44
N ILE A 426 5.10 33.35 16.85
CA ILE A 426 4.27 32.18 16.60
C ILE A 426 3.84 31.66 17.96
N ALA A 427 2.53 31.67 18.23
CA ALA A 427 1.99 31.37 19.56
C ALA A 427 2.46 30.01 20.09
N GLY A 428 2.42 28.96 19.25
CA GLY A 428 2.88 27.62 19.63
C GLY A 428 4.38 27.53 19.95
N LEU A 429 5.23 28.40 19.36
CA LEU A 429 6.65 28.44 19.68
C LEU A 429 6.95 29.25 20.95
N GLU A 430 6.20 30.33 21.19
CA GLU A 430 6.33 31.11 22.43
C GLU A 430 5.84 30.32 23.65
N ALA A 431 4.81 29.48 23.48
CA ALA A 431 4.28 28.62 24.52
C ALA A 431 5.24 27.52 24.99
N ILE A 432 6.29 27.21 24.21
CA ILE A 432 7.27 26.16 24.57
C ILE A 432 7.97 26.50 25.90
N ASP A 433 8.38 27.76 26.07
CA ASP A 433 9.05 28.21 27.30
C ASP A 433 8.13 28.11 28.52
N GLU A 434 6.87 28.49 28.36
CA GLU A 434 5.86 28.37 29.41
C GLU A 434 5.60 26.91 29.76
N ALA A 435 5.47 26.03 28.76
CA ALA A 435 5.20 24.61 28.96
C ALA A 435 6.35 23.90 29.70
N VAL A 436 7.60 24.22 29.35
CA VAL A 436 8.79 23.68 30.05
C VAL A 436 8.89 24.24 31.47
N GLY A 437 8.63 25.54 31.66
CA GLY A 437 8.60 26.17 32.99
C GLY A 437 7.55 25.52 33.89
N ARG A 438 6.33 25.33 33.39
CA ARG A 438 5.24 24.66 34.09
C ARG A 438 5.59 23.22 34.48
N ALA A 439 6.21 22.46 33.56
CA ALA A 439 6.64 21.10 33.85
C ALA A 439 7.69 21.04 34.97
N THR A 440 8.61 22.01 34.97
CA THR A 440 9.62 22.18 36.03
C THR A 440 8.97 22.53 37.36
N GLU A 441 8.09 23.53 37.40
CA GLU A 441 7.39 23.97 38.61
C GLU A 441 6.53 22.85 39.23
N MET A 442 5.93 22.01 38.39
CA MET A 442 5.12 20.86 38.83
C MET A 442 5.94 19.61 39.19
N GLY A 443 7.23 19.58 38.88
CA GLY A 443 8.08 18.39 39.02
C GLY A 443 7.57 17.18 38.21
N ARG A 444 6.87 17.43 37.09
CA ARG A 444 6.24 16.41 36.24
C ARG A 444 6.95 16.36 34.88
N PRO A 445 7.00 15.19 34.21
CA PRO A 445 7.74 15.05 32.98
C PRO A 445 7.13 15.84 31.81
N ILE A 446 7.96 16.16 30.84
CA ILE A 446 7.56 16.54 29.49
C ILE A 446 7.44 15.27 28.64
N LEU A 447 6.33 15.11 27.92
CA LEU A 447 6.19 14.07 26.89
C LEU A 447 6.42 14.71 25.51
N PHE A 448 7.38 14.20 24.74
CA PHE A 448 7.64 14.64 23.38
C PHE A 448 7.44 13.49 22.40
N VAL A 449 6.55 13.67 21.42
CA VAL A 449 6.28 12.69 20.38
C VAL A 449 6.72 13.25 19.02
N PRO A 450 7.75 12.67 18.36
CA PRO A 450 8.30 13.16 17.09
C PRO A 450 7.49 12.71 15.84
N GLY A 451 6.17 12.58 15.99
CA GLY A 451 5.31 11.98 14.96
C GLY A 451 5.41 10.47 14.87
N LEU A 452 4.63 9.92 13.94
CA LEU A 452 4.48 8.48 13.68
C LEU A 452 5.20 8.05 12.40
N SER A 453 5.77 8.97 11.63
CA SER A 453 6.41 8.71 10.34
C SER A 453 7.88 8.30 10.49
N THR A 454 8.53 8.02 9.37
CA THR A 454 9.94 7.65 9.33
C THR A 454 10.85 8.89 9.25
N ILE A 455 12.16 8.70 9.36
CA ILE A 455 13.15 9.78 9.19
C ILE A 455 13.15 10.38 7.78
N GLY A 456 12.58 9.69 6.78
CA GLY A 456 12.47 10.21 5.41
C GLY A 456 11.43 11.33 5.27
N ASP A 457 10.59 11.52 6.28
CA ASP A 457 9.57 12.55 6.33
C ASP A 457 10.15 13.87 6.88
N ILE A 458 9.93 14.95 6.14
CA ILE A 458 10.46 16.28 6.45
C ILE A 458 9.89 16.79 7.78
N ALA A 459 8.64 16.46 8.09
CA ALA A 459 7.99 16.82 9.35
C ALA A 459 8.68 16.16 10.56
N THR A 460 9.09 14.89 10.43
CA THR A 460 9.83 14.15 11.47
C THR A 460 11.19 14.81 11.73
N ILE A 461 11.92 15.18 10.67
CA ILE A 461 13.21 15.86 10.80
C ILE A 461 13.02 17.21 11.51
N ALA A 462 11.98 17.97 11.15
CA ALA A 462 11.67 19.23 11.81
C ALA A 462 11.33 19.04 13.31
N ALA A 463 10.54 18.02 13.64
CA ALA A 463 10.23 17.67 15.02
C ALA A 463 11.49 17.35 15.84
N LEU A 464 12.42 16.57 15.30
CA LEU A 464 13.68 16.25 15.96
C LEU A 464 14.57 17.48 16.21
N ASN A 465 14.57 18.46 15.29
CA ASN A 465 15.27 19.73 15.53
C ASN A 465 14.62 20.54 16.66
N ILE A 466 13.29 20.48 16.81
CA ILE A 466 12.58 21.12 17.92
C ILE A 466 12.87 20.38 19.23
N LEU A 467 12.91 19.04 19.20
CA LEU A 467 13.31 18.21 20.33
C LEU A 467 14.67 18.63 20.90
N GLN A 468 15.66 18.93 20.05
CA GLN A 468 16.98 19.41 20.51
C GLN A 468 16.84 20.66 21.39
N GLY A 469 16.05 21.65 20.94
CA GLY A 469 15.81 22.89 21.69
C GLY A 469 15.07 22.66 23.01
N ILE A 470 14.07 21.78 23.01
CA ILE A 470 13.28 21.44 24.22
C ILE A 470 14.14 20.63 25.20
N ALA A 471 14.88 19.62 24.73
CA ALA A 471 15.76 18.81 25.55
C ALA A 471 16.87 19.64 26.22
N LYS A 472 17.42 20.63 25.50
CA LYS A 472 18.41 21.56 26.06
C LYS A 472 17.83 22.40 27.20
N LYS A 473 16.60 22.90 27.04
CA LYS A 473 15.89 23.64 28.12
C LYS A 473 15.52 22.72 29.29
N ALA A 474 15.02 21.52 29.01
CA ALA A 474 14.72 20.52 30.03
C ALA A 474 15.96 20.18 30.87
N ALA A 475 17.13 20.03 30.24
CA ALA A 475 18.40 19.81 30.94
C ALA A 475 18.81 21.01 31.82
N GLN A 476 18.60 22.25 31.36
CA GLN A 476 18.89 23.48 32.10
C GLN A 476 18.01 23.64 33.35
N TYR A 477 16.73 23.26 33.23
CA TYR A 477 15.75 23.38 34.31
C TYR A 477 15.60 22.11 35.17
N ASP A 478 16.39 21.06 34.89
CA ASP A 478 16.29 19.74 35.54
C ASP A 478 14.91 19.10 35.40
N THR A 479 14.27 19.31 34.24
CA THR A 479 12.94 18.76 33.92
C THR A 479 13.08 17.36 33.31
N PRO A 480 12.36 16.34 33.82
CA PRO A 480 12.33 15.03 33.19
C PRO A 480 11.68 15.10 31.79
N ILE A 481 12.22 14.37 30.82
CA ILE A 481 11.67 14.25 29.47
C ILE A 481 11.41 12.78 29.14
N ILE A 482 10.31 12.50 28.42
CA ILE A 482 9.92 11.18 27.95
C ILE A 482 9.69 11.29 26.44
N VAL A 483 10.42 10.49 25.66
CA VAL A 483 10.42 10.53 24.19
C VAL A 483 10.18 9.13 23.63
N PRO A 484 8.92 8.66 23.57
CA PRO A 484 8.59 7.39 22.97
C PRO A 484 8.71 7.47 21.44
N ASN A 485 9.24 6.44 20.79
CA ASN A 485 9.43 6.40 19.34
C ASN A 485 8.79 5.16 18.71
N ARG A 486 8.11 5.37 17.58
CA ARG A 486 7.52 4.29 16.76
C ARG A 486 8.52 3.68 15.78
N ASP A 487 9.40 4.52 15.24
CA ASP A 487 10.38 4.11 14.23
C ASP A 487 11.77 3.84 14.87
N PRO A 488 12.44 2.71 14.58
CA PRO A 488 13.74 2.40 15.17
C PRO A 488 14.87 3.37 14.79
N ILE A 489 14.80 3.97 13.59
CA ILE A 489 15.80 4.93 13.12
C ILE A 489 15.58 6.27 13.80
N VAL A 490 14.33 6.75 13.83
CA VAL A 490 13.96 7.97 14.57
C VAL A 490 14.33 7.85 16.04
N TYR A 491 14.09 6.70 16.69
CA TYR A 491 14.56 6.41 18.05
C TYR A 491 16.07 6.64 18.21
N THR A 492 16.87 6.06 17.33
CA THR A 492 18.33 6.13 17.40
C THR A 492 18.81 7.58 17.26
N VAL A 493 18.22 8.34 16.34
CA VAL A 493 18.54 9.76 16.11
C VAL A 493 18.08 10.63 17.27
N ALA A 494 16.84 10.46 17.74
CA ALA A 494 16.28 11.19 18.87
C ALA A 494 17.13 11.02 20.13
N ARG A 495 17.62 9.80 20.39
CA ARG A 495 18.47 9.51 21.55
C ARG A 495 19.78 10.28 21.51
N GLU A 496 20.43 10.33 20.34
CA GLU A 496 21.68 11.09 20.21
C GLU A 496 21.43 12.60 20.31
N ILE A 497 20.35 13.10 19.71
CA ILE A 497 19.94 14.52 19.84
C ILE A 497 19.73 14.92 21.30
N VAL A 498 19.00 14.12 22.07
CA VAL A 498 18.75 14.43 23.49
C VAL A 498 20.06 14.39 24.28
N LYS A 499 20.92 13.39 24.05
CA LYS A 499 22.23 13.29 24.69
C LYS A 499 23.14 14.47 24.36
N GLU A 500 23.18 14.90 23.10
CA GLU A 500 23.94 16.08 22.66
C GLU A 500 23.37 17.35 23.30
N ALA A 501 22.05 17.50 23.35
CA ALA A 501 21.39 18.65 23.98
C ALA A 501 21.70 18.77 25.48
N TYR A 502 21.78 17.66 26.21
CA TYR A 502 22.22 17.64 27.62
C TYR A 502 23.72 17.99 27.76
N SER A 503 24.56 17.51 26.84
CA SER A 503 25.98 17.84 26.80
C SER A 503 26.21 19.33 26.53
N ASP A 504 25.47 19.90 25.58
CA ASP A 504 25.44 21.33 25.24
C ASP A 504 24.92 22.22 26.36
N ALA A 505 24.04 21.69 27.22
CA ALA A 505 23.57 22.36 28.43
C ALA A 505 24.60 22.29 29.58
N GLY A 506 25.73 21.60 29.38
CA GLY A 506 26.76 21.41 30.40
C GLY A 506 26.40 20.38 31.47
N ARG A 507 25.38 19.53 31.23
CA ARG A 507 24.91 18.49 32.16
C ARG A 507 24.84 17.10 31.52
N PRO A 508 25.96 16.58 30.97
CA PRO A 508 25.99 15.24 30.37
C PRO A 508 25.68 14.12 31.37
N ASP A 509 25.94 14.34 32.66
CA ASP A 509 25.67 13.42 33.77
C ASP A 509 24.17 13.26 34.07
N ALA A 510 23.35 14.25 33.73
CA ALA A 510 21.90 14.23 33.93
C ALA A 510 21.14 13.53 32.79
N PHE A 511 21.82 13.15 31.71
CA PHE A 511 21.18 12.43 30.60
C PHE A 511 20.76 11.03 31.05
N ASN A 512 19.45 10.76 31.01
CA ASN A 512 18.91 9.42 31.23
C ASN A 512 18.73 8.69 29.89
N PRO A 513 19.47 7.60 29.59
CA PRO A 513 19.32 6.84 28.36
C PRO A 513 17.92 6.25 28.16
N ASP A 514 17.19 5.98 29.25
CA ASP A 514 15.86 5.39 29.24
C ASP A 514 14.74 6.45 29.02
N SER A 515 15.10 7.73 28.96
CA SER A 515 14.16 8.82 28.61
C SER A 515 13.69 8.74 27.16
N VAL A 516 14.48 8.14 26.28
CA VAL A 516 14.20 7.98 24.85
C VAL A 516 14.17 6.49 24.54
N PHE A 517 13.04 5.97 24.06
CA PHE A 517 12.88 4.53 23.84
C PHE A 517 11.98 4.21 22.66
N PHE A 518 12.20 3.04 22.07
CA PHE A 518 11.35 2.46 21.03
C PHE A 518 10.26 1.60 21.66
N ILE A 519 9.01 1.73 21.17
CA ILE A 519 7.88 0.92 21.66
C ILE A 519 7.55 -0.20 20.68
N THR A 520 7.08 0.15 19.48
CA THR A 520 6.60 -0.78 18.45
C THR A 520 6.44 -0.06 17.12
N THR A 521 6.55 -0.78 16.01
CA THR A 521 6.25 -0.28 14.66
C THR A 521 4.76 -0.31 14.34
N SER A 522 3.93 -1.01 15.11
CA SER A 522 2.48 -1.02 14.90
C SER A 522 1.86 0.32 15.32
N GLN A 523 1.19 0.99 14.38
CA GLN A 523 0.71 2.37 14.52
C GLN A 523 -0.23 2.56 15.72
N PHE A 524 -1.34 1.82 15.78
CA PHE A 524 -2.30 1.92 16.89
C PHE A 524 -1.76 1.36 18.20
N ALA A 525 -0.89 0.34 18.16
CA ALA A 525 -0.26 -0.18 19.37
C ALA A 525 0.67 0.86 20.00
N TYR A 526 1.42 1.60 19.19
CA TYR A 526 2.24 2.72 19.65
C TYR A 526 1.37 3.79 20.30
N VAL A 527 0.26 4.19 19.66
CA VAL A 527 -0.64 5.23 20.18
C VAL A 527 -1.31 4.81 21.48
N ALA A 528 -1.76 3.55 21.59
CA ALA A 528 -2.27 3.00 22.83
C ALA A 528 -1.23 3.04 23.97
N ALA A 529 0.03 2.74 23.65
CA ALA A 529 1.12 2.80 24.62
C ALA A 529 1.41 4.25 25.08
N VAL A 530 1.45 5.22 24.15
CA VAL A 530 1.63 6.64 24.47
C VAL A 530 0.46 7.19 25.28
N ASN A 531 -0.79 6.81 24.95
CA ASN A 531 -1.95 7.12 25.77
C ASN A 531 -1.81 6.54 27.19
N GLY A 532 -1.35 5.30 27.31
CA GLY A 532 -1.04 4.69 28.61
C GLY A 532 0.04 5.44 29.40
N ILE A 533 1.07 5.98 28.73
CA ILE A 533 2.10 6.82 29.35
C ILE A 533 1.46 8.11 29.89
N MET A 534 0.63 8.79 29.09
CA MET A 534 -0.04 10.02 29.51
C MET A 534 -0.92 9.82 30.76
N LEU A 535 -1.60 8.68 30.85
CA LEU A 535 -2.48 8.37 31.99
C LEU A 535 -1.71 7.97 33.26
N ARG A 536 -0.57 7.29 33.12
CA ARG A 536 0.25 6.83 34.26
C ARG A 536 1.22 7.89 34.77
N GLU A 537 2.07 8.40 33.88
CA GLU A 537 3.13 9.35 34.23
C GLU A 537 2.58 10.76 34.41
N LYS A 538 1.41 11.03 33.84
CA LYS A 538 0.75 12.33 33.86
C LYS A 538 1.77 13.43 33.52
N PRO A 539 2.27 13.55 32.28
CA PRO A 539 3.14 14.65 31.89
C PRO A 539 2.48 16.01 32.20
N ALA A 540 3.27 17.03 32.52
CA ALA A 540 2.75 18.39 32.67
C ALA A 540 2.59 19.08 31.31
N ALA A 541 3.40 18.69 30.33
CA ALA A 541 3.36 19.21 28.96
C ALA A 541 3.50 18.06 27.95
N ASN A 542 2.69 18.10 26.90
CA ASN A 542 2.75 17.20 25.75
C ASN A 542 3.14 18.00 24.49
N PHE A 543 4.16 17.55 23.79
CA PHE A 543 4.57 18.06 22.50
C PHE A 543 4.28 17.02 21.42
N PHE A 544 3.36 17.33 20.50
CA PHE A 544 3.02 16.47 19.36
C PHE A 544 3.50 17.11 18.07
N LEU A 545 4.76 16.86 17.68
CA LEU A 545 5.38 17.53 16.53
C LEU A 545 5.77 16.49 15.47
N GLY A 546 5.28 16.67 14.25
CA GLY A 546 5.48 15.73 13.14
C GLY A 546 4.18 15.27 12.48
N MET A 547 4.20 14.07 11.89
CA MET A 547 3.07 13.49 11.15
C MET A 547 2.28 12.48 12.01
N PHE A 548 0.96 12.65 12.18
CA PHE A 548 0.16 11.90 13.19
C PHE A 548 -1.12 11.20 12.69
N TRP A 549 -1.38 11.18 11.39
CA TRP A 549 -2.61 10.65 10.74
C TRP A 549 -3.90 10.89 11.56
N ALA A 550 -4.77 9.90 11.71
CA ALA A 550 -6.01 10.03 12.48
C ALA A 550 -5.74 10.04 13.99
N GLU A 551 -4.57 9.56 14.41
CA GLU A 551 -4.17 9.43 15.80
C GLU A 551 -3.80 10.75 16.46
N SER A 552 -3.65 11.83 15.68
CA SER A 552 -3.53 13.19 16.20
C SER A 552 -4.65 13.52 17.19
N LEU A 553 -5.89 13.13 16.88
CA LEU A 553 -7.03 13.36 17.76
C LEU A 553 -7.00 12.46 19.00
N LEU A 554 -6.63 11.18 18.84
CA LEU A 554 -6.57 10.22 19.94
C LEU A 554 -5.52 10.61 20.99
N LEU A 555 -4.35 11.06 20.53
CA LEU A 555 -3.28 11.55 21.39
C LEU A 555 -3.67 12.87 22.07
N ALA A 556 -4.20 13.83 21.29
CA ALA A 556 -4.59 15.13 21.81
C ALA A 556 -5.72 15.05 22.85
N GLU A 557 -6.75 14.25 22.60
CA GLU A 557 -7.86 14.09 23.55
C GLU A 557 -7.39 13.45 24.86
N THR A 558 -6.53 12.43 24.76
CA THR A 558 -5.99 11.76 25.95
C THR A 558 -5.11 12.71 26.77
N GLY A 559 -4.29 13.54 26.12
CA GLY A 559 -3.48 14.52 26.80
C GLY A 559 -4.30 15.68 27.42
N ASN A 560 -5.42 16.04 26.81
CA ASN A 560 -6.38 16.99 27.39
C ASN A 560 -7.00 16.40 28.67
N ILE A 561 -7.40 15.13 28.62
CA ILE A 561 -7.93 14.38 29.78
C ILE A 561 -6.89 14.29 30.92
N SER A 562 -5.60 14.16 30.61
CA SER A 562 -4.53 14.11 31.62
C SER A 562 -4.18 15.48 32.21
N GLY A 563 -4.74 16.57 31.67
CA GLY A 563 -4.54 17.95 32.12
C GLY A 563 -3.16 18.52 31.77
N ALA A 564 -2.48 17.97 30.77
CA ALA A 564 -1.21 18.49 30.28
C ALA A 564 -1.45 19.70 29.38
N ILE A 565 -0.56 20.71 29.42
CA ILE A 565 -0.52 21.72 28.35
C ILE A 565 -0.04 21.06 27.07
N GLN A 566 -0.73 21.30 25.95
CA GLN A 566 -0.49 20.61 24.69
C GLN A 566 -0.06 21.58 23.60
N ILE A 567 1.11 21.32 23.04
CA ILE A 567 1.65 22.06 21.89
C ILE A 567 1.84 21.08 20.75
N ALA A 568 1.04 21.22 19.71
CA ALA A 568 1.07 20.37 18.53
C ALA A 568 1.63 21.11 17.30
N GLY A 569 2.07 20.35 16.30
CA GLY A 569 2.62 20.91 15.08
C GLY A 569 2.74 19.90 13.96
N THR A 570 2.15 20.21 12.81
CA THR A 570 2.14 19.35 11.62
C THR A 570 2.06 20.19 10.35
N ASP A 571 2.60 19.66 9.25
CA ASP A 571 2.46 20.20 7.90
C ASP A 571 1.26 19.62 7.13
N ALA A 572 0.62 18.58 7.67
CA ALA A 572 -0.48 17.90 7.02
C ALA A 572 -1.81 18.64 7.22
N SER A 573 -2.37 19.14 6.11
CA SER A 573 -3.65 19.87 6.10
C SER A 573 -4.82 19.09 6.69
N ALA A 574 -4.83 17.75 6.54
CA ALA A 574 -5.86 16.88 7.09
C ALA A 574 -5.81 16.72 8.62
N GLN A 575 -4.66 16.98 9.27
CA GLN A 575 -4.47 16.80 10.71
C GLN A 575 -4.65 18.09 11.50
N LEU A 576 -4.37 19.23 10.86
CA LEU A 576 -4.45 20.55 11.49
C LEU A 576 -5.78 20.80 12.21
N PRO A 577 -6.97 20.45 11.67
CA PRO A 577 -8.22 20.64 12.38
C PRO A 577 -8.26 19.95 13.74
N PHE A 578 -7.74 18.71 13.84
CA PHE A 578 -7.75 17.95 15.08
C PHE A 578 -6.90 18.61 16.17
N PHE A 579 -5.69 19.03 15.82
CA PHE A 579 -4.80 19.70 16.78
C PHE A 579 -5.30 21.09 17.15
N ILE A 580 -5.82 21.86 16.19
CA ILE A 580 -6.41 23.18 16.47
C ILE A 580 -7.57 23.06 17.47
N THR A 581 -8.36 21.99 17.38
CA THR A 581 -9.51 21.80 18.29
C THR A 581 -9.16 21.20 19.64
N ALA A 582 -8.11 20.37 19.72
CA ALA A 582 -7.84 19.54 20.90
C ALA A 582 -6.56 19.93 21.68
N CYS A 583 -5.74 20.86 21.16
CA CYS A 583 -4.52 21.32 21.83
C CYS A 583 -4.58 22.83 22.14
N ASP A 584 -3.86 23.27 23.17
CA ASP A 584 -3.78 24.67 23.56
C ASP A 584 -3.13 25.55 22.48
N TYR A 585 -2.08 25.02 21.83
CA TYR A 585 -1.39 25.70 20.75
C TYR A 585 -1.07 24.74 19.61
N THR A 586 -1.25 25.22 18.38
CA THR A 586 -0.91 24.48 17.16
C THR A 586 0.01 25.30 16.26
N ILE A 587 1.14 24.69 15.88
CA ILE A 587 2.09 25.19 14.89
C ILE A 587 1.61 24.70 13.52
N ILE A 588 1.41 25.63 12.58
CA ILE A 588 0.69 25.34 11.33
C ILE A 588 1.64 25.27 10.14
N GLY A 589 1.67 24.14 9.45
CA GLY A 589 2.29 24.08 8.13
C GLY A 589 3.79 24.36 8.19
N GLU A 590 4.20 25.36 7.41
CA GLU A 590 5.60 25.81 7.32
C GLU A 590 6.18 26.37 8.62
N GLU A 591 5.34 26.72 9.59
CA GLU A 591 5.79 27.15 10.91
C GLU A 591 6.58 26.04 11.62
N LEU A 592 6.26 24.77 11.35
CA LEU A 592 6.97 23.61 11.89
C LEU A 592 8.43 23.59 11.41
N TYR A 593 8.66 23.85 10.11
CA TYR A 593 10.01 23.87 9.55
C TYR A 593 10.80 25.11 9.97
N ALA A 594 10.11 26.21 10.26
CA ALA A 594 10.72 27.45 10.70
C ALA A 594 11.15 27.40 12.18
N ALA A 595 10.55 26.51 12.98
CA ALA A 595 10.69 26.45 14.44
C ALA A 595 12.14 26.42 14.95
N SER A 596 13.03 25.70 14.26
CA SER A 596 14.45 25.61 14.63
C SER A 596 15.15 26.97 14.62
N ALA A 597 14.80 27.86 13.67
CA ALA A 597 15.34 29.21 13.61
C ALA A 597 14.83 30.10 14.76
N TYR A 598 13.59 29.89 15.20
CA TYR A 598 13.00 30.62 16.31
C TYR A 598 13.66 30.24 17.65
N LEU A 599 13.95 28.95 17.83
CA LEU A 599 14.56 28.39 19.04
C LEU A 599 16.06 28.68 19.12
N SER A 600 16.83 28.42 18.05
CA SER A 600 18.29 28.56 18.03
C SER A 600 18.77 29.99 17.76
N ARG A 601 17.95 30.81 17.09
CA ARG A 601 18.31 32.14 16.58
C ARG A 601 19.56 32.15 15.70
N GLU A 602 19.87 31.04 15.04
CA GLU A 602 21.04 30.96 14.17
C GLU A 602 20.91 31.85 12.93
N PRO A 603 21.94 32.66 12.59
CA PRO A 603 21.88 33.61 11.46
C PRO A 603 21.52 32.97 10.11
N ASN A 604 21.98 31.74 9.84
CA ASN A 604 21.67 31.03 8.61
C ASN A 604 20.17 30.73 8.49
N LEU A 605 19.56 30.23 9.56
CA LEU A 605 18.16 29.83 9.59
C LEU A 605 17.25 31.07 9.59
N VAL A 606 17.56 32.06 10.43
CA VAL A 606 16.81 33.33 10.51
C VAL A 606 16.84 34.08 9.18
N GLY A 607 18.00 34.16 8.52
CA GLY A 607 18.15 34.79 7.21
C GLY A 607 17.37 34.06 6.11
N THR A 608 17.32 32.72 6.16
CA THR A 608 16.57 31.91 5.20
C THR A 608 15.07 32.16 5.31
N ILE A 609 14.50 32.13 6.52
CA ILE A 609 13.08 32.44 6.75
C ILE A 609 12.76 33.83 6.23
N LYS A 610 13.61 34.83 6.55
CA LYS A 610 13.36 36.20 6.11
C LYS A 610 13.38 36.36 4.59
N GLY A 611 14.29 35.66 3.92
CA GLY A 611 14.34 35.60 2.47
C GLY A 611 13.10 34.94 1.86
N GLN A 612 12.63 33.84 2.45
CA GLN A 612 11.40 33.18 2.01
C GLN A 612 10.16 34.06 2.20
N ASP A 613 10.02 34.72 3.36
CA ASP A 613 8.92 35.64 3.66
C ASP A 613 8.86 36.79 2.64
N TRP A 614 9.99 37.45 2.37
CA TRP A 614 10.06 38.52 1.38
C TRP A 614 9.84 38.02 -0.06
N GLY A 615 10.29 36.80 -0.37
CA GLY A 615 10.04 36.19 -1.66
C GLY A 615 8.55 35.94 -1.89
N LYS A 616 7.86 35.37 -0.89
CA LYS A 616 6.39 35.19 -0.91
C LYS A 616 5.67 36.53 -1.01
N ALA A 617 6.06 37.53 -0.23
CA ALA A 617 5.47 38.86 -0.29
C ALA A 617 5.64 39.50 -1.69
N THR A 618 6.81 39.32 -2.31
CA THR A 618 7.08 39.81 -3.66
C THR A 618 6.20 39.10 -4.70
N ILE A 619 6.08 37.77 -4.62
CA ILE A 619 5.18 37.00 -5.50
C ILE A 619 3.74 37.45 -5.30
N ALA A 620 3.26 37.55 -4.06
CA ALA A 620 1.90 37.96 -3.75
C ALA A 620 1.60 39.36 -4.31
N GLY A 621 2.50 40.32 -4.11
CA GLY A 621 2.39 41.65 -4.69
C GLY A 621 2.38 41.64 -6.22
N LEU A 622 3.26 40.85 -6.84
CA LEU A 622 3.32 40.70 -8.29
C LEU A 622 2.05 40.05 -8.86
N LEU A 623 1.49 39.04 -8.19
CA LEU A 623 0.22 38.42 -8.57
C LEU A 623 -0.94 39.43 -8.49
N ILE A 624 -1.01 40.24 -7.43
CA ILE A 624 -2.02 41.29 -7.30
C ILE A 624 -1.90 42.29 -8.46
N VAL A 625 -0.68 42.80 -8.72
CA VAL A 625 -0.43 43.75 -9.81
C VAL A 625 -0.78 43.13 -11.18
N LEU A 626 -0.33 41.91 -11.46
CA LEU A 626 -0.63 41.22 -12.71
C LEU A 626 -2.13 40.99 -12.88
N THR A 627 -2.85 40.63 -11.81
CA THR A 627 -4.30 40.44 -11.84
C THR A 627 -5.00 41.74 -12.19
N VAL A 628 -4.61 42.86 -11.56
CA VAL A 628 -5.16 44.19 -11.88
C VAL A 628 -4.87 44.58 -13.33
N LEU A 629 -3.63 44.40 -13.80
CA LEU A 629 -3.25 44.72 -15.18
C LEU A 629 -4.00 43.86 -16.21
N ALA A 630 -4.23 42.58 -15.88
CA ALA A 630 -5.02 41.68 -16.71
C ALA A 630 -6.49 42.12 -16.79
N MET A 631 -7.07 42.64 -15.71
CA MET A 631 -8.43 43.22 -15.72
C MET A 631 -8.55 44.43 -16.65
N PHE A 632 -7.47 45.18 -16.89
CA PHE A 632 -7.41 46.28 -17.87
C PHE A 632 -7.10 45.83 -19.30
N GLY A 633 -7.04 44.51 -19.56
CA GLY A 633 -6.83 43.96 -20.90
C GLY A 633 -5.39 44.01 -21.40
N ILE A 634 -4.40 44.15 -20.51
CA ILE A 634 -2.99 44.14 -20.91
C ILE A 634 -2.58 42.69 -21.25
N GLU A 635 -2.43 42.40 -22.54
CA GLU A 635 -2.14 41.05 -23.07
C GLU A 635 -0.91 40.39 -22.43
N PHE A 636 0.13 41.17 -22.12
CA PHE A 636 1.33 40.67 -21.46
C PHE A 636 1.03 40.08 -20.07
N ALA A 637 0.17 40.74 -19.29
CA ALA A 637 -0.18 40.29 -17.95
C ALA A 637 -1.05 39.02 -18.00
N VAL A 638 -2.00 38.97 -18.94
CA VAL A 638 -2.81 37.77 -19.21
C VAL A 638 -1.90 36.60 -19.56
N LYS A 639 -0.99 36.78 -20.53
CA LYS A 639 -0.07 35.73 -20.96
C LYS A 639 0.81 35.23 -19.81
N LEU A 640 1.34 36.13 -18.98
CA LEU A 640 2.21 35.73 -17.88
C LEU A 640 1.45 34.96 -16.79
N LEU A 641 0.19 35.30 -16.51
CA LEU A 641 -0.65 34.58 -15.56
C LEU A 641 -1.10 33.21 -16.07
N THR A 642 -1.30 33.04 -17.38
CA THR A 642 -1.78 31.77 -17.97
C THR A 642 -0.67 30.83 -18.43
N THR A 643 0.60 31.28 -18.45
CA THR A 643 1.76 30.49 -18.91
C THR A 643 2.53 29.82 -17.75
N VAL A 644 2.07 30.01 -16.51
CA VAL A 644 2.52 29.25 -15.32
C VAL A 644 1.55 28.11 -15.11
#